data_AF-A0AAW7LKW1-F1
#
_entry.id   AF-A0AAW7LKW1-F1
#
_cell.length_a   1.000
_cell.length_b   1.000
_cell.length_c   1.000
_cell.angle_alpha   90.00
_cell.angle_beta   90.00
_cell.angle_gamma   90.00
#
_symmetry.space_group_name_H-M   'P 1'
#
loop_
_entity.id
_entity.type
_entity.pdbx_description
1 polymer ?
#
loop_
_entity_poly.entity_id
_entity_poly.type
_entity_poly.pdbx_seq_one_letter_code
_entity_poly.pdbx_strand_id
1 'polypeptide(L)'
;MSNEYPYASMRDSFDLSAYFVVGPDDCKGRPLTDVVDQALRGGATFIQLRAKKADASELTDMARDIAQIIEDNEKSDSVAFVIDDRADVVWQARRKGIKVDGVHIGQTDMEPRETRALLGDEAIVGLSAETESLVQLINELPDGCIDYIGAGPLHVSTTKPEASVGGNDGSGKTLDAAQINTICVASEFPVVVGGGVTAADMAMLAGTKAAGWFAVSAIAGAENPEEATRAMVEGWKAVRGDKKHGYAPRIVAHAPAADTQAAQEGTAAAGSEDTEKKFTNAKQAKDAQKLAKQQRVDIAARGSEQRDKAHIRKTKTVPFTYQYGSYDLEVPYTEIKLSDTPGVGPNPPFHDYSTEGPKCDPKEGLKPLRLDWIRDRGDIEDYEGRRRNLEDDGKRAIKRGRATKEWRGRKHQPMRAKDHPITQMWYARHGIITPEMQYVATRENCDVELVRSELAAGRAVMPCNINHPEAEPMIIGSAFLTKLNANMGNSAVTSSIDEEVEKLTWATKWGADTVMDLSTGNDIHTTREWILRNSPVPIGTVPMYQALEKVEDDASKLSWELFRDTVIEQCEQGVDYMTIHAGVLLRYVPLTANRVTGIVSRGGSIMADWCLRHHQESFLYTHFDELCDIFAKYDVAFSLGDGLRPGSLADANDAAQLSELMTLGELTERAWAKDVQVMIEGPGHVPFDTVRMNIELEKAVCHNAPFYTLGPLTTDTAPGYDHITSAIGATEIGRYGTAMLCYVTPKEHLGLPNKDDVKQGVIAYKIACHAADIAKHHPHAQDRDDAISKARFEFRWLDQFNLSYDPDTAIAFHDDTLPAEPAKMAHFCSMCGPKFCSMAISQNIRKAFGGEAAQQQIVKEAAAGVSADALTTAAKAAADSGVVSANVLSPEEILAGMDAMSEKYTAQGGKLYSTTQE
;
A
#
# COMPACT_ATOMS: atom_id res chain seq x y z
N MET A 1 -24.18 6.40 1.85
CA MET A 1 -23.63 6.84 3.15
C MET A 1 -23.86 8.34 3.23
N SER A 2 -24.48 8.84 4.30
CA SER A 2 -24.91 10.24 4.42
C SER A 2 -23.73 11.18 4.56
N ASN A 3 -23.75 12.28 3.79
CA ASN A 3 -22.73 13.32 3.69
C ASN A 3 -22.53 14.02 5.06
N GLU A 4 -21.36 13.85 5.70
CA GLU A 4 -20.99 14.50 6.98
C GLU A 4 -20.55 15.98 6.81
N TYR A 5 -20.72 16.57 5.62
CA TYR A 5 -20.44 18.00 5.37
C TYR A 5 -21.66 18.85 5.77
N PRO A 6 -21.55 19.73 6.79
CA PRO A 6 -22.72 20.40 7.37
C PRO A 6 -23.21 21.61 6.56
N TYR A 7 -22.50 22.00 5.50
CA TYR A 7 -22.88 23.12 4.63
C TYR A 7 -23.59 22.62 3.37
N ALA A 8 -24.51 23.44 2.86
CA ALA A 8 -25.13 23.19 1.57
C ALA A 8 -24.07 23.21 0.46
N SER A 9 -24.24 22.34 -0.54
CA SER A 9 -23.36 22.31 -1.69
C SER A 9 -23.44 23.60 -2.47
N MET A 10 -22.29 24.26 -2.64
CA MET A 10 -22.16 25.47 -3.46
C MET A 10 -21.95 25.14 -4.95
N ARG A 11 -21.86 23.86 -5.32
CA ARG A 11 -21.53 23.39 -6.69
C ARG A 11 -22.49 23.90 -7.76
N ASP A 12 -23.76 24.09 -7.43
CA ASP A 12 -24.78 24.58 -8.37
C ASP A 12 -25.12 26.07 -8.22
N SER A 13 -24.41 26.80 -7.35
CA SER A 13 -24.78 28.17 -6.96
C SER A 13 -23.60 29.14 -6.84
N PHE A 14 -22.37 28.69 -7.08
CA PHE A 14 -21.18 29.53 -6.98
C PHE A 14 -21.11 30.62 -8.07
N ASP A 15 -20.46 31.73 -7.72
CA ASP A 15 -20.30 32.92 -8.55
C ASP A 15 -18.81 33.23 -8.71
N LEU A 16 -18.30 33.12 -9.93
CA LEU A 16 -16.92 33.40 -10.33
C LEU A 16 -16.68 34.87 -10.66
N SER A 17 -17.70 35.74 -10.60
CA SER A 17 -17.62 37.13 -11.06
C SER A 17 -16.52 37.95 -10.38
N ALA A 18 -16.15 37.62 -9.14
CA ALA A 18 -15.07 38.28 -8.40
C ALA A 18 -14.30 37.26 -7.55
N TYR A 19 -13.27 36.66 -8.15
CA TYR A 19 -12.50 35.57 -7.56
C TYR A 19 -11.19 36.12 -6.95
N PHE A 20 -11.05 36.01 -5.63
CA PHE A 20 -9.83 36.37 -4.93
C PHE A 20 -8.97 35.15 -4.59
N VAL A 21 -7.70 35.17 -5.01
CA VAL A 21 -6.71 34.14 -4.69
C VAL A 21 -5.68 34.74 -3.73
N VAL A 22 -5.41 34.07 -2.62
CA VAL A 22 -4.55 34.63 -1.57
C VAL A 22 -3.75 33.59 -0.80
N GLY A 23 -2.50 33.92 -0.50
CA GLY A 23 -1.65 33.23 0.46
C GLY A 23 -0.98 34.19 1.44
N PRO A 24 -0.38 33.67 2.52
CA PRO A 24 0.37 34.49 3.49
C PRO A 24 1.46 35.35 2.86
N ASP A 25 2.14 34.82 1.84
CA ASP A 25 3.23 35.50 1.12
C ASP A 25 2.74 36.74 0.33
N ASP A 26 1.43 36.83 0.02
CA ASP A 26 0.84 37.91 -0.78
C ASP A 26 0.42 39.13 0.06
N CYS A 27 0.27 38.97 1.38
CA CYS A 27 -0.38 39.94 2.26
C CYS A 27 0.51 41.10 2.73
N LYS A 28 1.76 41.20 2.25
CA LYS A 28 2.76 42.22 2.68
C LYS A 28 2.94 42.29 4.21
N GLY A 29 2.92 41.14 4.88
CA GLY A 29 3.07 41.02 6.34
C GLY A 29 1.82 41.34 7.16
N ARG A 30 0.67 41.60 6.52
CA ARG A 30 -0.64 41.70 7.20
C ARG A 30 -1.21 40.30 7.46
N PRO A 31 -2.03 40.12 8.50
CA PRO A 31 -2.73 38.86 8.73
C PRO A 31 -3.59 38.47 7.52
N LEU A 32 -3.52 37.20 7.13
CA LEU A 32 -4.27 36.64 6.01
C LEU A 32 -5.77 36.85 6.17
N THR A 33 -6.29 36.63 7.39
CA THR A 33 -7.70 36.79 7.76
C THR A 33 -8.20 38.22 7.55
N ASP A 34 -7.39 39.23 7.89
CA ASP A 34 -7.76 40.64 7.74
C ASP A 34 -7.88 41.05 6.27
N VAL A 35 -7.01 40.49 5.42
CA VAL A 35 -7.04 40.74 3.97
C VAL A 35 -8.24 40.05 3.34
N VAL A 36 -8.57 38.83 3.77
CA VAL A 36 -9.76 38.10 3.32
C VAL A 36 -11.04 38.81 3.77
N ASP A 37 -11.16 39.23 5.03
CA ASP A 37 -12.31 39.99 5.54
C ASP A 37 -12.55 41.27 4.73
N GLN A 38 -11.48 42.03 4.45
CA GLN A 38 -11.56 43.22 3.62
C GLN A 38 -11.97 42.92 2.17
N ALA A 39 -11.43 41.86 1.56
CA ALA A 39 -11.84 41.44 0.22
C ALA A 39 -13.32 41.01 0.18
N LEU A 40 -13.80 40.31 1.21
CA LEU A 40 -15.22 39.97 1.34
C LEU A 40 -16.09 41.23 1.42
N ARG A 41 -15.74 42.23 2.23
CA ARG A 41 -16.46 43.53 2.31
C ARG A 41 -16.40 44.33 1.02
N GLY A 42 -15.33 44.17 0.25
CA GLY A 42 -15.17 44.75 -1.08
C GLY A 42 -16.00 44.05 -2.16
N GLY A 43 -16.56 42.87 -1.87
CA GLY A 43 -17.49 42.17 -2.77
C GLY A 43 -16.92 40.94 -3.47
N ALA A 44 -15.83 40.34 -2.95
CA ALA A 44 -15.38 39.03 -3.42
C ALA A 44 -16.50 37.97 -3.29
N THR A 45 -16.64 37.14 -4.32
CA THR A 45 -17.68 36.10 -4.45
C THR A 45 -17.12 34.68 -4.47
N PHE A 46 -15.80 34.56 -4.67
CA PHE A 46 -15.07 33.29 -4.67
C PHE A 46 -13.70 33.49 -4.03
N ILE A 47 -13.30 32.63 -3.10
CA ILE A 47 -12.02 32.69 -2.40
C ILE A 47 -11.21 31.42 -2.69
N GLN A 48 -9.91 31.55 -2.95
CA GLN A 48 -8.97 30.43 -3.01
C GLN A 48 -7.79 30.67 -2.09
N LEU A 49 -7.55 29.72 -1.18
CA LEU A 49 -6.35 29.67 -0.37
C LEU A 49 -5.20 29.03 -1.16
N ARG A 50 -4.12 29.78 -1.37
CA ARG A 50 -2.90 29.32 -2.04
C ARG A 50 -1.69 29.52 -1.14
N ALA A 51 -1.18 28.47 -0.51
CA ALA A 51 0.03 28.53 0.31
C ALA A 51 1.00 27.37 -0.03
N LYS A 52 1.82 27.57 -1.07
CA LYS A 52 2.69 26.52 -1.65
C LYS A 52 3.77 25.97 -0.73
N LYS A 53 4.12 26.69 0.34
CA LYS A 53 5.15 26.29 1.31
C LYS A 53 4.58 25.68 2.59
N ALA A 54 3.26 25.74 2.76
CA ALA A 54 2.59 25.30 3.97
C ALA A 54 2.32 23.81 3.92
N ASP A 55 2.47 23.14 5.06
CA ASP A 55 2.12 21.73 5.18
C ASP A 55 0.58 21.52 5.28
N ALA A 56 0.14 20.26 5.33
CA ALA A 56 -1.29 19.93 5.38
C ALA A 56 -1.99 20.49 6.64
N SER A 57 -1.30 20.52 7.78
CA SER A 57 -1.86 21.02 9.03
C SER A 57 -1.99 22.53 8.99
N GLU A 58 -0.94 23.22 8.56
CA GLU A 58 -0.93 24.67 8.39
C GLU A 58 -1.99 25.13 7.39
N LEU A 59 -2.13 24.44 6.26
CA LEU A 59 -3.21 24.68 5.28
C LEU A 59 -4.60 24.45 5.87
N THR A 60 -4.78 23.41 6.69
CA THR A 60 -6.07 23.14 7.34
C THR A 60 -6.42 24.21 8.36
N ASP A 61 -5.44 24.69 9.12
CA ASP A 61 -5.64 25.75 10.12
C ASP A 61 -5.95 27.08 9.44
N MET A 62 -5.20 27.46 8.41
CA MET A 62 -5.53 28.63 7.58
C MET A 62 -6.91 28.51 6.92
N ALA A 63 -7.28 27.32 6.44
CA ALA A 63 -8.61 27.08 5.88
C ALA A 63 -9.71 27.22 6.94
N ARG A 64 -9.46 26.79 8.18
CA ARG A 64 -10.39 27.00 9.30
C ARG A 64 -10.58 28.49 9.59
N ASP A 65 -9.49 29.24 9.64
CA ASP A 65 -9.54 30.67 9.93
C ASP A 65 -10.29 31.44 8.84
N ILE A 66 -10.04 31.12 7.56
CA ILE A 66 -10.77 31.71 6.42
C ILE A 66 -12.24 31.31 6.45
N ALA A 67 -12.56 30.04 6.73
CA ALA A 67 -13.94 29.56 6.86
C ALA A 67 -14.69 30.33 7.94
N GLN A 68 -14.06 30.57 9.10
CA GLN A 68 -14.64 31.37 10.18
C GLN A 68 -14.90 32.81 9.74
N ILE A 69 -13.96 33.45 9.04
CA ILE A 69 -14.15 34.81 8.52
C ILE A 69 -15.32 34.89 7.52
N ILE A 70 -15.51 33.86 6.68
CA ILE A 70 -16.65 33.78 5.76
C ILE A 70 -17.97 33.65 6.53
N GLU A 71 -17.99 32.83 7.58
CA GLU A 71 -19.14 32.69 8.48
C GLU A 71 -19.46 33.96 9.24
N ASP A 72 -18.46 34.61 9.81
CA ASP A 72 -18.59 35.86 10.59
C ASP A 72 -19.14 37.02 9.73
N ASN A 73 -18.91 36.96 8.41
CA ASN A 73 -19.48 37.90 7.44
C ASN A 73 -20.89 37.49 6.94
N GLU A 74 -21.47 36.40 7.45
CA GLU A 74 -22.75 35.81 7.01
C GLU A 74 -22.75 35.43 5.52
N LYS A 75 -21.59 35.02 4.99
CA LYS A 75 -21.42 34.73 3.56
C LYS A 75 -21.37 33.25 3.21
N SER A 76 -21.72 32.37 4.14
CA SER A 76 -21.58 30.93 3.97
C SER A 76 -22.28 30.36 2.73
N ASP A 77 -23.44 30.89 2.39
CA ASP A 77 -24.26 30.43 1.25
C ASP A 77 -24.08 31.29 -0.01
N SER A 78 -23.15 32.25 0.00
CA SER A 78 -22.97 33.23 -1.09
C SER A 78 -21.55 33.37 -1.60
N VAL A 79 -20.56 32.92 -0.83
CA VAL A 79 -19.14 32.92 -1.22
C VAL A 79 -18.61 31.50 -1.20
N ALA A 80 -18.16 31.02 -2.37
CA ALA A 80 -17.49 29.73 -2.46
C ALA A 80 -16.03 29.85 -2.02
N PHE A 81 -15.54 28.85 -1.29
CA PHE A 81 -14.16 28.79 -0.80
C PHE A 81 -13.48 27.48 -1.20
N VAL A 82 -12.36 27.57 -1.91
CA VAL A 82 -11.57 26.43 -2.37
C VAL A 82 -10.12 26.50 -1.92
N ILE A 83 -9.42 25.37 -1.98
CA ILE A 83 -7.97 25.28 -1.72
C ILE A 83 -7.23 24.96 -3.01
N ASP A 84 -6.05 25.57 -3.20
CA ASP A 84 -5.15 25.33 -4.33
C ASP A 84 -4.42 23.97 -4.18
N ASP A 85 -4.38 23.18 -5.25
CA ASP A 85 -3.59 21.96 -5.50
C ASP A 85 -3.85 20.76 -4.54
N ARG A 86 -4.48 20.96 -3.38
CA ARG A 86 -4.50 20.01 -2.24
C ARG A 86 -5.89 19.44 -1.97
N ALA A 87 -6.36 18.56 -2.86
CA ALA A 87 -7.64 17.86 -2.72
C ALA A 87 -7.72 17.01 -1.42
N ASP A 88 -6.58 16.48 -0.96
CA ASP A 88 -6.44 15.79 0.32
C ASP A 88 -6.76 16.68 1.52
N VAL A 89 -6.30 17.94 1.50
CA VAL A 89 -6.61 18.93 2.55
C VAL A 89 -8.08 19.33 2.49
N VAL A 90 -8.65 19.50 1.30
CA VAL A 90 -10.10 19.78 1.14
C VAL A 90 -10.93 18.64 1.74
N TRP A 91 -10.59 17.39 1.41
CA TRP A 91 -11.24 16.22 1.99
C TRP A 91 -11.16 16.22 3.52
N GLN A 92 -9.96 16.48 4.06
CA GLN A 92 -9.74 16.52 5.50
C GLN A 92 -10.54 17.66 6.17
N ALA A 93 -10.56 18.84 5.57
CA ALA A 93 -11.28 20.00 6.06
C ALA A 93 -12.80 19.75 6.10
N ARG A 94 -13.36 19.20 5.02
CA ARG A 94 -14.79 18.85 4.93
C ARG A 94 -15.19 17.81 5.97
N ARG A 95 -14.37 16.79 6.22
CA ARG A 95 -14.62 15.79 7.29
C ARG A 95 -14.50 16.36 8.70
N LYS A 96 -13.72 17.42 8.88
CA LYS A 96 -13.63 18.18 10.14
C LYS A 96 -14.77 19.20 10.30
N GLY A 97 -15.73 19.24 9.37
CA GLY A 97 -16.83 20.20 9.38
C GLY A 97 -16.40 21.65 9.12
N ILE A 98 -15.26 21.86 8.45
CA ILE A 98 -14.78 23.20 8.07
C ILE A 98 -15.40 23.54 6.72
N LYS A 99 -15.95 24.76 6.56
CA LYS A 99 -16.53 25.23 5.29
C LYS A 99 -15.45 25.34 4.21
N VAL A 100 -15.29 24.30 3.40
CA VAL A 100 -14.44 24.29 2.21
C VAL A 100 -15.21 23.60 1.09
N ASP A 101 -15.57 24.37 0.07
CA ASP A 101 -16.54 23.98 -0.94
C ASP A 101 -15.89 23.16 -2.07
N GLY A 102 -14.57 23.23 -2.22
CA GLY A 102 -13.89 22.55 -3.32
C GLY A 102 -12.39 22.75 -3.40
N VAL A 103 -11.83 22.38 -4.54
CA VAL A 103 -10.40 22.48 -4.88
C VAL A 103 -10.22 23.14 -6.24
N HIS A 104 -9.12 23.85 -6.43
CA HIS A 104 -8.62 24.23 -7.73
C HIS A 104 -7.28 23.53 -7.98
N ILE A 105 -7.16 22.81 -9.08
CA ILE A 105 -5.97 22.01 -9.42
C ILE A 105 -5.31 22.51 -10.70
N GLY A 106 -3.98 22.44 -10.74
CA GLY A 106 -3.17 22.60 -11.94
C GLY A 106 -3.07 21.32 -12.77
N GLN A 107 -2.43 21.43 -13.93
CA GLN A 107 -2.26 20.33 -14.88
C GLN A 107 -1.31 19.22 -14.38
N THR A 108 -0.51 19.49 -13.35
CA THR A 108 0.47 18.56 -12.77
C THR A 108 0.05 17.99 -11.42
N ASP A 109 -1.12 18.39 -10.93
CA ASP A 109 -1.65 18.00 -9.61
C ASP A 109 -2.53 16.74 -9.74
N MET A 110 -3.32 16.44 -8.70
CA MET A 110 -4.22 15.28 -8.70
C MET A 110 -5.19 15.33 -9.90
N GLU A 111 -5.38 14.19 -10.58
CA GLU A 111 -6.19 14.14 -11.80
C GLU A 111 -7.67 14.45 -11.48
N PRO A 112 -8.42 15.14 -12.37
CA PRO A 112 -9.80 15.54 -12.10
C PRO A 112 -10.76 14.41 -11.69
N ARG A 113 -10.64 13.21 -12.26
CA ARG A 113 -11.49 12.06 -11.91
C ARG A 113 -11.15 11.53 -10.52
N GLU A 114 -9.88 11.48 -10.17
CA GLU A 114 -9.42 11.10 -8.83
C GLU A 114 -9.88 12.13 -7.79
N THR A 115 -9.74 13.41 -8.12
CA THR A 115 -10.22 14.53 -7.30
C THR A 115 -11.74 14.43 -7.08
N ARG A 116 -12.50 14.13 -8.14
CA ARG A 116 -13.95 13.91 -8.05
C ARG A 116 -14.29 12.69 -7.20
N ALA A 117 -13.61 11.57 -7.38
CA ALA A 117 -13.81 10.36 -6.60
C ALA A 117 -13.52 10.58 -5.10
N LEU A 118 -12.50 11.39 -4.78
CA LEU A 118 -12.10 11.72 -3.42
C LEU A 118 -13.10 12.67 -2.73
N LEU A 119 -13.52 13.73 -3.41
CA LEU A 119 -14.32 14.81 -2.82
C LEU A 119 -15.83 14.61 -2.96
N GLY A 120 -16.26 13.73 -3.86
CA GLY A 120 -17.66 13.45 -4.16
C GLY A 120 -18.35 14.47 -5.07
N ASP A 121 -19.61 14.21 -5.37
CA ASP A 121 -20.40 14.99 -6.34
C ASP A 121 -20.82 16.38 -5.83
N GLU A 122 -20.62 16.67 -4.55
CA GLU A 122 -21.01 17.95 -3.93
C GLU A 122 -19.82 18.90 -3.74
N ALA A 123 -18.69 18.64 -4.38
CA ALA A 123 -17.50 19.49 -4.35
C ALA A 123 -17.35 20.31 -5.63
N ILE A 124 -16.84 21.53 -5.51
CA ILE A 124 -16.41 22.33 -6.66
C ILE A 124 -15.00 21.86 -7.07
N VAL A 125 -14.77 21.59 -8.34
CA VAL A 125 -13.47 21.21 -8.90
C VAL A 125 -13.12 22.16 -10.05
N GLY A 126 -12.12 23.02 -9.83
CA GLY A 126 -11.57 23.89 -10.86
C GLY A 126 -10.29 23.34 -11.47
N LEU A 127 -10.07 23.57 -12.76
CA LEU A 127 -8.85 23.12 -13.45
C LEU A 127 -8.19 24.28 -14.23
N SER A 128 -6.88 24.41 -14.13
CA SER A 128 -6.14 25.43 -14.90
C SER A 128 -5.99 25.05 -16.37
N ALA A 129 -6.26 25.96 -17.32
CA ALA A 129 -6.00 25.74 -18.75
C ALA A 129 -5.57 27.03 -19.46
N GLU A 130 -4.49 26.94 -20.23
CA GLU A 130 -3.83 28.14 -20.79
C GLU A 130 -4.03 28.28 -22.31
N THR A 131 -4.57 27.25 -22.99
CA THR A 131 -4.73 27.24 -24.46
C THR A 131 -6.06 26.62 -24.88
N GLU A 132 -6.54 26.96 -26.06
CA GLU A 132 -7.72 26.34 -26.68
C GLU A 132 -7.58 24.81 -26.76
N SER A 133 -6.40 24.32 -27.13
CA SER A 133 -6.13 22.88 -27.24
C SER A 133 -6.26 22.15 -25.90
N LEU A 134 -5.82 22.77 -24.81
CA LEU A 134 -5.99 22.20 -23.47
C LEU A 134 -7.46 22.19 -23.06
N VAL A 135 -8.21 23.24 -23.38
CA VAL A 135 -9.66 23.29 -23.12
C VAL A 135 -10.40 22.20 -23.89
N GLN A 136 -10.04 21.95 -25.15
CA GLN A 136 -10.63 20.86 -25.94
C GLN A 136 -10.36 19.49 -25.29
N LEU A 137 -9.16 19.26 -24.78
CA LEU A 137 -8.83 18.04 -24.04
C LEU A 137 -9.63 17.93 -22.73
N ILE A 138 -9.84 19.05 -22.05
CA ILE A 138 -10.63 19.12 -20.82
C ILE A 138 -12.10 18.78 -21.08
N ASN A 139 -12.67 19.18 -22.23
CA ASN A 139 -14.04 18.79 -22.61
C ASN A 139 -14.18 17.28 -22.86
N GLU A 140 -13.09 16.55 -23.11
CA GLU A 140 -13.11 15.08 -23.23
C GLU A 140 -13.12 14.36 -21.86
N LEU A 141 -13.05 15.10 -20.75
CA LEU A 141 -13.21 14.52 -19.42
C LEU A 141 -14.66 14.04 -19.21
N PRO A 142 -14.87 12.97 -18.41
CA PRO A 142 -16.22 12.50 -18.12
C PRO A 142 -17.07 13.59 -17.46
N ASP A 143 -18.35 13.62 -17.80
CA ASP A 143 -19.31 14.59 -17.27
C ASP A 143 -19.22 14.71 -15.75
N GLY A 144 -19.17 15.94 -15.26
CA GLY A 144 -19.14 16.24 -13.83
C GLY A 144 -17.78 16.05 -13.15
N CYS A 145 -16.69 15.76 -13.86
CA CYS A 145 -15.35 15.72 -13.26
C CYS A 145 -14.87 17.11 -12.81
N ILE A 146 -15.08 18.13 -13.63
CA ILE A 146 -14.72 19.52 -13.32
C ILE A 146 -15.95 20.44 -13.42
N ASP A 147 -15.85 21.62 -12.82
CA ASP A 147 -16.94 22.59 -12.71
C ASP A 147 -16.59 23.97 -13.30
N TYR A 148 -15.31 24.34 -13.37
CA TYR A 148 -14.85 25.57 -14.03
C TYR A 148 -13.39 25.49 -14.48
N ILE A 149 -12.98 26.40 -15.37
CA ILE A 149 -11.61 26.52 -15.87
C ILE A 149 -10.99 27.85 -15.44
N GLY A 150 -9.76 27.81 -14.91
CA GLY A 150 -8.92 28.99 -14.68
C GLY A 150 -7.96 29.22 -15.83
N ALA A 151 -8.10 30.33 -16.56
CA ALA A 151 -7.26 30.69 -17.69
C ALA A 151 -6.32 31.86 -17.37
N GLY A 152 -5.06 31.77 -17.80
CA GLY A 152 -4.06 32.81 -17.60
C GLY A 152 -2.72 32.48 -18.27
N PRO A 153 -1.71 33.35 -18.14
CA PRO A 153 -1.78 34.67 -17.51
C PRO A 153 -2.29 35.77 -18.45
N LEU A 154 -3.03 36.75 -17.92
CA LEU A 154 -3.42 38.00 -18.63
C LEU A 154 -2.26 39.00 -18.70
N HIS A 155 -1.47 39.09 -17.64
CA HIS A 155 -0.24 39.88 -17.55
C HIS A 155 0.85 39.07 -16.86
N VAL A 156 2.11 39.30 -17.24
CA VAL A 156 3.25 38.71 -16.52
C VAL A 156 3.25 39.24 -15.09
N SER A 157 3.13 38.33 -14.11
CA SER A 157 2.90 38.69 -12.71
C SER A 157 4.14 38.46 -11.86
N THR A 158 4.29 39.22 -10.78
CA THR A 158 5.35 39.00 -9.78
C THR A 158 5.16 37.71 -8.97
N THR A 159 3.95 37.15 -8.92
CA THR A 159 3.62 35.94 -8.14
C THR A 159 3.89 34.63 -8.90
N LYS A 160 4.06 34.69 -10.23
CA LYS A 160 4.49 33.59 -11.13
C LYS A 160 5.16 34.22 -12.38
N PRO A 161 6.41 34.71 -12.27
CA PRO A 161 7.11 35.41 -13.37
C PRO A 161 7.42 34.52 -14.59
N GLU A 162 7.40 33.20 -14.41
CA GLU A 162 7.66 32.18 -15.44
C GLU A 162 6.45 31.82 -16.29
N ALA A 163 5.23 32.18 -15.89
CA ALA A 163 3.99 31.77 -16.55
C ALA A 163 3.82 32.43 -17.93
N SER A 164 3.48 31.63 -18.95
CA SER A 164 3.17 32.09 -20.31
C SER A 164 2.16 31.21 -21.03
N VAL A 165 1.37 31.80 -21.92
CA VAL A 165 0.38 31.09 -22.76
C VAL A 165 1.08 30.10 -23.69
N GLY A 166 0.81 28.80 -23.49
CA GLY A 166 1.45 27.70 -24.23
C GLY A 166 2.56 26.97 -23.46
N GLY A 167 2.66 27.18 -22.15
CA GLY A 167 3.64 26.58 -21.23
C GLY A 167 4.77 27.53 -20.84
N ASN A 168 5.54 27.17 -19.80
CA ASN A 168 6.71 27.91 -19.28
C ASN A 168 7.91 27.88 -20.25
N ASP A 169 7.74 28.38 -21.48
CA ASP A 169 8.81 28.49 -22.48
C ASP A 169 9.63 29.79 -22.32
N GLY A 170 9.28 30.64 -21.34
CA GLY A 170 9.93 31.93 -21.10
C GLY A 170 9.59 32.99 -22.15
N SER A 171 8.59 32.76 -23.00
CA SER A 171 8.21 33.69 -24.08
C SER A 171 7.50 34.94 -23.58
N GLY A 172 6.97 34.93 -22.34
CA GLY A 172 6.22 36.05 -21.76
C GLY A 172 4.90 36.35 -22.46
N LYS A 173 4.37 35.41 -23.27
CA LYS A 173 3.09 35.58 -23.96
C LYS A 173 1.93 35.58 -22.97
N THR A 174 1.06 36.57 -23.09
CA THR A 174 -0.14 36.73 -22.26
C THR A 174 -1.40 36.64 -23.11
N LEU A 175 -2.53 36.41 -22.46
CA LEU A 175 -3.83 36.35 -23.12
C LEU A 175 -4.31 37.75 -23.55
N ASP A 176 -4.85 37.86 -24.76
CA ASP A 176 -5.64 39.00 -25.19
C ASP A 176 -7.15 38.70 -25.20
N ALA A 177 -7.98 39.73 -25.44
CA ALA A 177 -9.44 39.59 -25.45
C ALA A 177 -9.95 38.58 -26.51
N ALA A 178 -9.27 38.43 -27.65
CA ALA A 178 -9.68 37.50 -28.70
C ALA A 178 -9.35 36.05 -28.30
N GLN A 179 -8.19 35.82 -27.70
CA GLN A 179 -7.77 34.52 -27.17
C GLN A 179 -8.65 34.09 -25.99
N ILE A 180 -8.99 35.01 -25.09
CA ILE A 180 -9.96 34.76 -24.01
C ILE A 180 -11.30 34.29 -24.59
N ASN A 181 -11.82 35.02 -25.59
CA ASN A 181 -13.07 34.64 -26.24
C ASN A 181 -12.97 33.28 -26.94
N THR A 182 -11.81 32.95 -27.51
CA THR A 182 -11.57 31.65 -28.17
C THR A 182 -11.61 30.52 -27.15
N ILE A 183 -10.88 30.66 -26.04
CA ILE A 183 -10.89 29.73 -24.89
C ILE A 183 -12.31 29.56 -24.34
N CYS A 184 -13.04 30.66 -24.12
CA CYS A 184 -14.40 30.62 -23.60
C CYS A 184 -15.40 29.99 -24.57
N VAL A 185 -15.20 30.11 -25.89
CA VAL A 185 -16.05 29.46 -26.90
C VAL A 185 -15.76 27.97 -27.00
N ALA A 186 -14.49 27.59 -26.85
CA ALA A 186 -14.09 26.20 -26.88
C ALA A 186 -14.51 25.44 -25.62
N SER A 187 -14.67 26.12 -24.48
CA SER A 187 -14.98 25.49 -23.18
C SER A 187 -16.45 25.15 -23.04
N GLU A 188 -16.74 23.92 -22.59
CA GLU A 188 -18.07 23.55 -22.09
C GLU A 188 -18.31 24.03 -20.65
N PHE A 189 -17.25 24.46 -19.97
CA PHE A 189 -17.26 24.94 -18.59
C PHE A 189 -17.10 26.46 -18.50
N PRO A 190 -17.62 27.10 -17.45
CA PRO A 190 -17.37 28.52 -17.20
C PRO A 190 -15.88 28.79 -17.00
N VAL A 191 -15.38 29.84 -17.66
CA VAL A 191 -13.96 30.22 -17.63
C VAL A 191 -13.76 31.50 -16.82
N VAL A 192 -12.88 31.46 -15.83
CA VAL A 192 -12.38 32.64 -15.09
C VAL A 192 -10.98 32.99 -15.57
N VAL A 193 -10.70 34.28 -15.80
CA VAL A 193 -9.41 34.74 -16.33
C VAL A 193 -8.58 35.44 -15.26
N GLY A 194 -7.28 35.15 -15.18
CA GLY A 194 -6.40 35.79 -14.23
C GLY A 194 -4.92 35.73 -14.57
N GLY A 195 -4.08 35.99 -13.56
CA GLY A 195 -2.65 36.20 -13.72
C GLY A 195 -2.34 37.66 -14.06
N GLY A 196 -1.91 38.43 -13.05
CA GLY A 196 -1.52 39.83 -13.19
C GLY A 196 -2.66 40.85 -13.40
N VAL A 197 -3.92 40.44 -13.23
CA VAL A 197 -5.11 41.30 -13.39
C VAL A 197 -5.11 42.49 -12.42
N THR A 198 -5.52 43.66 -12.93
CA THR A 198 -5.66 44.92 -12.19
C THR A 198 -7.03 45.55 -12.42
N ALA A 199 -7.37 46.61 -11.67
CA ALA A 199 -8.62 47.34 -11.86
C ALA A 199 -8.80 47.94 -13.26
N ALA A 200 -7.71 48.25 -13.97
CA ALA A 200 -7.76 48.77 -15.34
C ALA A 200 -8.27 47.74 -16.36
N ASP A 201 -8.16 46.45 -16.04
CA ASP A 201 -8.52 45.36 -16.95
C ASP A 201 -10.03 45.03 -16.93
N MET A 202 -10.76 45.51 -15.92
CA MET A 202 -12.15 45.09 -15.66
C MET A 202 -13.08 45.36 -16.85
N ALA A 203 -12.98 46.54 -17.47
CA ALA A 203 -13.82 46.87 -18.62
C ALA A 203 -13.55 45.97 -19.83
N MET A 204 -12.28 45.60 -20.07
CA MET A 204 -11.90 44.70 -21.15
C MET A 204 -12.38 43.29 -20.87
N LEU A 205 -12.07 42.73 -19.68
CA LEU A 205 -12.48 41.38 -19.29
C LEU A 205 -14.00 41.23 -19.29
N ALA A 206 -14.73 42.23 -18.79
CA ALA A 206 -16.18 42.24 -18.78
C ALA A 206 -16.80 42.29 -20.20
N GLY A 207 -16.05 42.79 -21.19
CA GLY A 207 -16.42 42.75 -22.61
C GLY A 207 -16.16 41.41 -23.31
N THR A 208 -15.48 40.46 -22.67
CA THR A 208 -15.21 39.11 -23.23
C THR A 208 -16.37 38.14 -22.97
N LYS A 209 -16.16 36.83 -23.17
CA LYS A 209 -17.06 35.74 -22.78
C LYS A 209 -16.70 35.08 -21.45
N ALA A 210 -15.66 35.57 -20.76
CA ALA A 210 -15.29 35.05 -19.44
C ALA A 210 -16.45 35.18 -18.44
N ALA A 211 -16.60 34.16 -17.60
CA ALA A 211 -17.55 34.12 -16.50
C ALA A 211 -17.11 35.02 -15.34
N GLY A 212 -15.81 35.31 -15.23
CA GLY A 212 -15.29 36.23 -14.22
C GLY A 212 -13.80 36.43 -14.33
N TRP A 213 -13.23 37.01 -13.28
CA TRP A 213 -11.80 37.30 -13.18
C TRP A 213 -11.26 36.83 -11.83
N PHE A 214 -9.98 36.45 -11.80
CA PHE A 214 -9.27 36.20 -10.56
C PHE A 214 -8.03 37.10 -10.39
N ALA A 215 -7.81 37.57 -9.16
CA ALA A 215 -6.71 38.45 -8.81
C ALA A 215 -6.01 38.04 -7.50
N VAL A 216 -4.72 38.35 -7.41
CA VAL A 216 -3.87 38.13 -6.22
C VAL A 216 -3.33 39.46 -5.71
N SER A 217 -2.25 39.95 -6.32
CA SER A 217 -1.48 41.10 -5.83
C SER A 217 -2.21 42.44 -5.91
N ALA A 218 -3.13 42.61 -6.86
CA ALA A 218 -3.96 43.81 -6.98
C ALA A 218 -4.89 44.02 -5.78
N ILE A 219 -5.24 42.94 -5.06
CA ILE A 219 -6.06 42.98 -3.84
C ILE A 219 -5.17 42.79 -2.61
N ALA A 220 -4.47 41.66 -2.50
CA ALA A 220 -3.67 41.30 -1.33
C ALA A 220 -2.51 42.26 -1.07
N GLY A 221 -1.99 42.90 -2.12
CA GLY A 221 -0.90 43.88 -2.07
C GLY A 221 -1.36 45.34 -2.00
N ALA A 222 -2.65 45.64 -2.09
CA ALA A 222 -3.16 47.02 -2.03
C ALA A 222 -3.06 47.59 -0.61
N GLU A 223 -2.88 48.90 -0.45
CA GLU A 223 -2.92 49.54 0.89
C GLU A 223 -4.27 49.31 1.57
N ASN A 224 -5.36 49.38 0.80
CA ASN A 224 -6.72 49.07 1.22
C ASN A 224 -7.33 47.96 0.33
N PRO A 225 -7.21 46.67 0.71
CA PRO A 225 -7.80 45.54 -0.01
C PRO A 225 -9.32 45.65 -0.23
N GLU A 226 -10.06 46.28 0.69
CA GLU A 226 -11.52 46.45 0.57
C GLU A 226 -11.86 47.39 -0.58
N GLU A 227 -11.25 48.57 -0.62
CA GLU A 227 -11.44 49.54 -1.72
C GLU A 227 -10.93 49.00 -3.05
N ALA A 228 -9.79 48.31 -3.06
CA ALA A 228 -9.25 47.69 -4.27
C ALA A 228 -10.21 46.65 -4.85
N THR A 229 -10.75 45.76 -3.99
CA THR A 229 -11.73 44.76 -4.41
C THR A 229 -13.02 45.41 -4.89
N ARG A 230 -13.53 46.43 -4.17
CA ARG A 230 -14.74 47.17 -4.56
C ARG A 230 -14.60 47.84 -5.91
N ALA A 231 -13.48 48.50 -6.18
CA ALA A 231 -13.21 49.14 -7.46
C ALA A 231 -13.22 48.13 -8.62
N MET A 232 -12.65 46.94 -8.42
CA MET A 232 -12.66 45.88 -9.43
C MET A 232 -14.08 45.33 -9.67
N VAL A 233 -14.82 45.06 -8.59
CA VAL A 233 -16.22 44.58 -8.65
C VAL A 233 -17.13 45.59 -9.35
N GLU A 234 -17.04 46.87 -9.00
CA GLU A 234 -17.82 47.94 -9.63
C GLU A 234 -17.46 48.11 -11.11
N GLY A 235 -16.17 48.02 -11.45
CA GLY A 235 -15.71 48.06 -12.84
C GLY A 235 -16.28 46.92 -13.70
N TRP A 236 -16.35 45.71 -13.14
CA TRP A 236 -16.99 44.55 -13.79
C TRP A 236 -18.50 44.75 -13.95
N LYS A 237 -19.19 45.15 -12.87
CA LYS A 237 -20.64 45.37 -12.84
C LYS A 237 -21.10 46.50 -13.74
N ALA A 238 -20.29 47.54 -13.93
CA ALA A 238 -20.61 48.64 -14.84
C ALA A 238 -20.84 48.17 -16.28
N VAL A 239 -20.27 47.03 -16.67
CA VAL A 239 -20.43 46.43 -18.00
C VAL A 239 -21.40 45.23 -17.99
N ARG A 240 -21.31 44.34 -17.00
CA ARG A 240 -22.07 43.07 -16.93
C ARG A 240 -23.38 43.13 -16.14
N GLY A 241 -23.59 44.18 -15.34
CA GLY A 241 -24.67 44.26 -14.36
C GLY A 241 -24.48 43.30 -13.19
N ASP A 242 -25.55 43.07 -12.40
CA ASP A 242 -25.55 42.21 -11.21
C ASP A 242 -25.80 40.71 -11.50
N LYS A 243 -25.62 40.28 -12.76
CA LYS A 243 -25.83 38.88 -13.13
C LYS A 243 -24.71 38.02 -12.52
N LYS A 244 -25.09 36.96 -11.80
CA LYS A 244 -24.13 35.93 -11.34
C LYS A 244 -23.66 35.08 -12.51
N HIS A 245 -22.40 34.69 -12.46
CA HIS A 245 -21.75 33.88 -13.50
C HIS A 245 -20.88 32.85 -12.80
N GLY A 246 -20.98 31.55 -13.08
CA GLY A 246 -20.07 30.64 -12.38
C GLY A 246 -20.23 29.16 -12.57
N TYR A 247 -21.45 28.62 -12.71
CA TYR A 247 -21.66 27.17 -12.68
C TYR A 247 -22.21 26.61 -14.01
N ALA A 248 -21.77 25.40 -14.37
CA ALA A 248 -22.36 24.60 -15.45
C ALA A 248 -23.53 23.77 -14.90
N PRO A 249 -24.69 23.67 -15.59
CA PRO A 249 -25.80 22.82 -15.15
C PRO A 249 -25.40 21.34 -15.09
N ARG A 250 -25.72 20.63 -14.00
CA ARG A 250 -25.51 19.18 -13.90
C ARG A 250 -26.38 18.42 -14.91
N ILE A 251 -25.78 17.49 -15.67
CA ILE A 251 -26.53 16.46 -16.40
C ILE A 251 -26.82 15.32 -15.40
N VAL A 252 -28.04 15.29 -14.87
CA VAL A 252 -28.46 14.19 -13.97
C VAL A 252 -28.81 12.97 -14.82
N ALA A 253 -27.91 11.99 -14.89
CA ALA A 253 -28.23 10.68 -15.45
C ALA A 253 -29.23 9.97 -14.53
N HIS A 254 -30.48 9.80 -14.99
CA HIS A 254 -31.46 8.99 -14.28
C HIS A 254 -31.03 7.50 -14.26
N ALA A 255 -31.16 6.87 -13.10
CA ALA A 255 -30.92 5.45 -12.86
C ALA A 255 -31.77 4.54 -13.78
N PRO A 256 -31.30 3.30 -14.08
CA PRO A 256 -31.95 2.43 -15.05
C PRO A 256 -33.22 1.81 -14.47
N ALA A 257 -34.37 2.10 -15.10
CA ALA A 257 -35.61 1.36 -14.90
C ALA A 257 -35.77 0.31 -16.00
N ALA A 258 -36.27 -0.86 -15.59
CA ALA A 258 -36.48 -2.06 -16.38
C ALA A 258 -37.46 -1.91 -17.57
N ASP A 259 -37.28 -2.78 -18.55
CA ASP A 259 -38.21 -3.26 -19.58
C ASP A 259 -39.08 -2.24 -20.34
N THR A 260 -38.87 -2.12 -21.66
CA THR A 260 -39.82 -2.63 -22.67
C THR A 260 -39.29 -2.48 -24.10
N GLN A 261 -39.67 -3.46 -24.92
CA GLN A 261 -39.51 -3.48 -26.37
C GLN A 261 -40.30 -2.36 -27.07
N ALA A 262 -39.87 -2.12 -28.33
CA ALA A 262 -40.56 -1.47 -29.45
C ALA A 262 -40.31 0.03 -29.66
N ALA A 263 -39.45 0.35 -30.63
CA ALA A 263 -39.84 1.08 -31.84
C ALA A 263 -38.68 1.08 -32.86
N GLN A 264 -38.96 0.54 -34.05
CA GLN A 264 -38.20 0.77 -35.26
C GLN A 264 -38.47 2.18 -35.81
N GLU A 265 -37.62 2.56 -36.77
CA GLU A 265 -37.77 3.61 -37.80
C GLU A 265 -37.19 5.00 -37.49
N GLY A 266 -36.22 5.44 -38.30
CA GLY A 266 -35.83 6.84 -38.33
C GLY A 266 -34.45 7.18 -38.91
N THR A 267 -34.22 6.88 -40.19
CA THR A 267 -33.47 7.69 -41.18
C THR A 267 -32.03 8.17 -40.92
N ALA A 268 -31.17 7.79 -41.87
CA ALA A 268 -29.82 8.26 -42.10
C ALA A 268 -29.70 9.78 -42.35
N ALA A 269 -28.57 10.36 -41.93
CA ALA A 269 -27.91 11.45 -42.63
C ALA A 269 -26.38 11.28 -42.51
N ALA A 270 -25.74 11.18 -43.67
CA ALA A 270 -24.29 11.15 -43.84
C ALA A 270 -23.73 12.57 -43.87
N GLY A 271 -22.50 12.73 -43.38
CA GLY A 271 -21.61 13.82 -43.78
C GLY A 271 -20.85 14.48 -42.64
N SER A 272 -19.58 14.11 -42.47
CA SER A 272 -18.51 15.09 -42.27
C SER A 272 -17.16 14.44 -42.54
N GLU A 273 -16.41 15.08 -43.42
CA GLU A 273 -15.14 14.70 -43.99
C GLU A 273 -14.03 14.55 -42.94
N ASP A 274 -13.15 13.58 -43.18
CA ASP A 274 -11.83 13.48 -42.60
C ASP A 274 -11.09 14.83 -42.69
N THR A 275 -10.90 15.48 -41.54
CA THR A 275 -9.84 16.48 -41.38
C THR A 275 -8.79 15.91 -40.44
N GLU A 276 -7.80 15.22 -41.02
CA GLU A 276 -6.50 14.97 -40.40
C GLU A 276 -5.90 16.32 -39.96
N LYS A 277 -6.02 16.64 -38.67
CA LYS A 277 -5.33 17.80 -38.07
C LYS A 277 -3.98 17.34 -37.51
N LYS A 278 -2.92 17.77 -38.18
CA LYS A 278 -1.52 17.53 -37.78
C LYS A 278 -1.18 18.23 -36.46
N PHE A 279 -0.72 17.46 -35.48
CA PHE A 279 -0.14 17.95 -34.23
C PHE A 279 1.14 18.77 -34.46
N THR A 280 1.29 19.90 -33.76
CA THR A 280 2.45 20.80 -33.85
C THR A 280 3.68 20.34 -33.03
N ASN A 281 3.59 19.27 -32.25
CA ASN A 281 4.77 18.50 -31.82
C ASN A 281 4.36 17.06 -31.45
N ALA A 282 4.36 16.16 -32.44
CA ALA A 282 3.96 14.76 -32.29
C ALA A 282 4.72 13.99 -31.19
N LYS A 283 5.92 14.46 -30.79
CA LYS A 283 6.72 13.83 -29.73
C LYS A 283 6.11 14.08 -28.35
N GLN A 284 5.75 15.32 -28.03
CA GLN A 284 5.19 15.68 -26.73
C GLN A 284 3.79 15.08 -26.50
N ALA A 285 2.96 15.02 -27.55
CA ALA A 285 1.66 14.36 -27.48
C ALA A 285 1.81 12.84 -27.23
N LYS A 286 2.78 12.20 -27.89
CA LYS A 286 3.09 10.79 -27.69
C LYS A 286 3.67 10.50 -26.31
N ASP A 287 4.51 11.39 -25.79
CA ASP A 287 5.11 11.27 -24.45
C ASP A 287 4.05 11.45 -23.35
N ALA A 288 3.13 12.41 -23.50
CA ALA A 288 1.99 12.60 -22.58
C ALA A 288 1.03 11.42 -22.62
N GLN A 289 0.70 10.90 -23.81
CA GLN A 289 -0.13 9.70 -23.95
C GLN A 289 0.54 8.47 -23.33
N LYS A 290 1.86 8.34 -23.46
CA LYS A 290 2.64 7.25 -22.83
C LYS A 290 2.65 7.38 -21.31
N LEU A 291 2.79 8.59 -20.77
CA LEU A 291 2.74 8.83 -19.33
C LEU A 291 1.36 8.53 -18.75
N ALA A 292 0.29 9.01 -19.39
CA ALA A 292 -1.08 8.73 -18.97
C ALA A 292 -1.42 7.23 -19.03
N LYS A 293 -0.88 6.52 -20.03
CA LYS A 293 -0.99 5.06 -20.13
C LYS A 293 -0.27 4.36 -18.97
N GLN A 294 0.97 4.77 -18.68
CA GLN A 294 1.73 4.23 -17.55
C GLN A 294 1.04 4.47 -16.21
N GLN A 295 0.53 5.68 -15.97
CA GLN A 295 -0.21 6.00 -14.74
C GLN A 295 -1.45 5.12 -14.55
N ARG A 296 -2.20 4.82 -15.63
CA ARG A 296 -3.34 3.90 -15.56
C ARG A 296 -2.93 2.49 -15.14
N VAL A 297 -1.82 2.00 -15.65
CA VAL A 297 -1.24 0.70 -15.27
C VAL A 297 -0.83 0.72 -13.80
N ASP A 298 -0.14 1.77 -13.37
CA ASP A 298 0.34 1.92 -11.99
C ASP A 298 -0.83 2.00 -11.00
N ILE A 299 -1.90 2.72 -11.33
CA ILE A 299 -3.12 2.83 -10.50
C ILE A 299 -3.82 1.47 -10.42
N ALA A 300 -4.02 0.79 -11.55
CA ALA A 300 -4.63 -0.53 -11.58
C ALA A 300 -3.81 -1.55 -10.75
N ALA A 301 -2.48 -1.48 -10.83
CA ALA A 301 -1.58 -2.34 -10.07
C ALA A 301 -1.61 -2.10 -8.54
N ARG A 302 -1.98 -0.89 -8.08
CA ARG A 302 -2.10 -0.59 -6.64
C ARG A 302 -3.37 -1.16 -6.01
N GLY A 303 -4.38 -1.46 -6.82
CA GLY A 303 -5.65 -2.01 -6.38
C GLY A 303 -5.59 -3.45 -5.85
N SER A 304 -6.78 -3.96 -5.51
CA SER A 304 -7.01 -5.35 -5.10
C SER A 304 -8.32 -5.92 -5.64
N GLU A 305 -8.90 -5.31 -6.67
CA GLU A 305 -10.23 -5.68 -7.18
C GLU A 305 -10.26 -7.11 -7.70
N GLN A 306 -9.25 -7.49 -8.49
CA GLN A 306 -9.16 -8.84 -9.01
C GLN A 306 -8.83 -9.84 -7.91
N ARG A 307 -7.90 -9.50 -7.01
CA ARG A 307 -7.62 -10.33 -5.83
C ARG A 307 -8.91 -10.62 -5.04
N ASP A 308 -9.71 -9.60 -4.74
CA ASP A 308 -10.92 -9.74 -3.92
C ASP A 308 -12.00 -10.60 -4.60
N LYS A 309 -11.99 -10.65 -5.93
CA LYS A 309 -12.85 -11.52 -6.73
C LYS A 309 -12.35 -12.96 -6.79
N ALA A 310 -11.04 -13.16 -6.88
CA ALA A 310 -10.43 -14.45 -7.18
C ALA A 310 -10.03 -15.25 -5.93
N HIS A 311 -9.55 -14.56 -4.89
CA HIS A 311 -9.03 -15.15 -3.65
C HIS A 311 -10.13 -15.17 -2.60
N ILE A 312 -10.88 -16.27 -2.55
CA ILE A 312 -12.03 -16.38 -1.66
C ILE A 312 -11.63 -17.10 -0.38
N ARG A 313 -11.66 -16.38 0.75
CA ARG A 313 -11.48 -16.99 2.08
C ARG A 313 -12.61 -17.98 2.35
N LYS A 314 -12.25 -19.21 2.71
CA LYS A 314 -13.12 -20.27 3.21
C LYS A 314 -12.56 -20.84 4.50
N THR A 315 -13.35 -21.65 5.19
CA THR A 315 -12.92 -22.39 6.37
C THR A 315 -13.18 -23.88 6.18
N LYS A 316 -12.32 -24.70 6.78
CA LYS A 316 -12.48 -26.13 6.93
C LYS A 316 -12.80 -26.41 8.40
N THR A 317 -13.97 -26.96 8.66
CA THR A 317 -14.36 -27.41 10.00
C THR A 317 -13.59 -28.68 10.37
N VAL A 318 -12.91 -28.65 11.52
CA VAL A 318 -12.19 -29.79 12.09
C VAL A 318 -12.74 -30.08 13.48
N PRO A 319 -13.53 -31.15 13.66
CA PRO A 319 -13.95 -31.59 14.97
C PRO A 319 -12.75 -32.01 15.79
N PHE A 320 -12.59 -31.42 16.98
CA PHE A 320 -11.51 -31.72 17.90
C PHE A 320 -12.05 -31.88 19.31
N THR A 321 -11.73 -33.00 19.94
CA THR A 321 -12.11 -33.30 21.33
C THR A 321 -10.87 -33.68 22.11
N TYR A 322 -10.74 -33.08 23.29
CA TYR A 322 -9.67 -33.38 24.25
C TYR A 322 -10.20 -33.28 25.68
N GLN A 323 -9.31 -33.39 26.67
CA GLN A 323 -9.70 -33.54 28.07
C GLN A 323 -10.47 -32.34 28.68
N TYR A 324 -10.43 -31.15 28.08
CA TYR A 324 -11.10 -29.95 28.62
C TYR A 324 -12.32 -29.51 27.80
N GLY A 325 -12.59 -30.10 26.63
CA GLY A 325 -13.68 -29.63 25.77
C GLY A 325 -13.77 -30.31 24.41
N SER A 326 -14.77 -29.89 23.63
CA SER A 326 -14.95 -30.32 22.24
C SER A 326 -15.32 -29.11 21.40
N TYR A 327 -14.63 -28.92 20.28
CA TYR A 327 -14.76 -27.75 19.42
C TYR A 327 -14.79 -28.16 17.95
N ASP A 328 -15.53 -27.40 17.16
CA ASP A 328 -15.46 -27.43 15.71
C ASP A 328 -14.52 -26.30 15.27
N LEU A 329 -13.26 -26.64 15.00
CA LEU A 329 -12.22 -25.66 14.65
C LEU A 329 -12.41 -25.21 13.20
N GLU A 330 -12.65 -23.92 13.00
CA GLU A 330 -12.82 -23.32 11.67
C GLU A 330 -11.47 -22.81 11.14
N VAL A 331 -10.74 -23.67 10.42
CA VAL A 331 -9.38 -23.37 9.93
C VAL A 331 -9.45 -22.73 8.53
N PRO A 332 -8.94 -21.51 8.33
CA PRO A 332 -9.10 -20.75 7.09
C PRO A 332 -8.12 -21.19 6.01
N TYR A 333 -8.58 -21.09 4.77
CA TYR A 333 -7.77 -21.21 3.56
C TYR A 333 -8.34 -20.30 2.47
N THR A 334 -7.51 -19.96 1.49
CA THR A 334 -7.93 -19.20 0.31
C THR A 334 -8.24 -20.19 -0.81
N GLU A 335 -9.46 -20.14 -1.36
CA GLU A 335 -9.84 -20.92 -2.55
C GLU A 335 -9.76 -20.05 -3.80
N ILE A 336 -9.01 -20.52 -4.79
CA ILE A 336 -8.89 -19.92 -6.12
C ILE A 336 -9.53 -20.88 -7.12
N LYS A 337 -10.65 -20.47 -7.73
CA LYS A 337 -11.31 -21.27 -8.76
C LYS A 337 -10.52 -21.20 -10.07
N LEU A 338 -10.32 -22.36 -10.69
CA LEU A 338 -9.64 -22.50 -11.97
C LEU A 338 -10.66 -22.88 -13.05
N SER A 339 -10.50 -22.33 -14.25
CA SER A 339 -11.31 -22.68 -15.41
C SER A 339 -10.94 -24.07 -15.96
N ASP A 340 -11.88 -24.70 -16.66
CA ASP A 340 -11.65 -25.95 -17.37
C ASP A 340 -10.64 -25.75 -18.49
N THR A 341 -9.74 -26.71 -18.69
CA THR A 341 -8.81 -26.69 -19.82
C THR A 341 -9.55 -27.22 -21.06
N PRO A 342 -9.68 -26.43 -22.15
CA PRO A 342 -10.35 -26.87 -23.37
C PRO A 342 -9.75 -28.14 -23.94
N GLY A 343 -10.58 -29.17 -24.16
CA GLY A 343 -10.13 -30.46 -24.71
C GLY A 343 -9.39 -31.38 -23.74
N VAL A 344 -9.13 -30.96 -22.49
CA VAL A 344 -8.52 -31.79 -21.44
C VAL A 344 -9.52 -32.12 -20.34
N GLY A 345 -10.27 -31.12 -19.85
CA GLY A 345 -11.26 -31.29 -18.79
C GLY A 345 -11.09 -30.33 -17.61
N PRO A 346 -11.81 -30.55 -16.51
CA PRO A 346 -11.88 -29.62 -15.39
C PRO A 346 -10.59 -29.56 -14.57
N ASN A 347 -10.30 -28.37 -14.02
CA ASN A 347 -9.23 -28.17 -13.03
C ASN A 347 -9.84 -28.02 -11.63
N PRO A 348 -9.32 -28.72 -10.61
CA PRO A 348 -9.77 -28.50 -9.24
C PRO A 348 -9.40 -27.08 -8.78
N PRO A 349 -10.19 -26.46 -7.88
CA PRO A 349 -9.79 -25.21 -7.24
C PRO A 349 -8.44 -25.37 -6.53
N PHE A 350 -7.62 -24.33 -6.57
CA PHE A 350 -6.38 -24.28 -5.80
C PHE A 350 -6.67 -23.78 -4.39
N HIS A 351 -6.09 -24.42 -3.39
CA HIS A 351 -6.22 -24.04 -1.98
C HIS A 351 -4.88 -23.51 -1.50
N ASP A 352 -4.90 -22.33 -0.90
CA ASP A 352 -3.71 -21.61 -0.45
C ASP A 352 -3.86 -21.18 1.01
N TYR A 353 -2.72 -20.88 1.65
CA TYR A 353 -2.70 -20.36 3.02
C TYR A 353 -3.40 -18.99 3.08
N SER A 354 -4.15 -18.72 4.14
CA SER A 354 -4.93 -17.48 4.29
C SER A 354 -4.61 -16.76 5.60
N THR A 355 -4.29 -15.47 5.51
CA THR A 355 -3.98 -14.58 6.65
C THR A 355 -4.94 -13.40 6.76
N GLU A 356 -5.84 -13.19 5.80
CA GLU A 356 -6.73 -12.02 5.71
C GLU A 356 -7.70 -11.89 6.89
N GLY A 357 -7.99 -12.99 7.59
CA GLY A 357 -8.96 -13.03 8.66
C GLY A 357 -10.41 -12.84 8.20
N PRO A 358 -11.38 -12.93 9.12
CA PRO A 358 -12.77 -12.65 8.81
C PRO A 358 -13.03 -11.13 8.72
N LYS A 359 -14.01 -10.74 7.91
CA LYS A 359 -14.45 -9.34 7.84
C LYS A 359 -15.18 -8.94 9.13
N CYS A 360 -14.89 -7.75 9.65
CA CYS A 360 -15.59 -7.15 10.79
C CYS A 360 -15.79 -5.64 10.58
N ASP A 361 -16.65 -5.02 11.39
CA ASP A 361 -16.62 -3.57 11.57
C ASP A 361 -15.40 -3.23 12.44
N PRO A 362 -14.45 -2.40 11.96
CA PRO A 362 -13.29 -2.02 12.74
C PRO A 362 -13.58 -1.39 14.10
N LYS A 363 -14.79 -0.84 14.30
CA LYS A 363 -15.24 -0.22 15.55
C LYS A 363 -15.75 -1.23 16.58
N GLU A 364 -16.12 -2.42 16.14
CA GLU A 364 -16.59 -3.50 17.01
C GLU A 364 -15.46 -4.48 17.36
N GLY A 365 -14.57 -4.72 16.39
CA GLY A 365 -13.48 -5.70 16.50
C GLY A 365 -13.87 -7.07 15.96
N LEU A 366 -12.88 -7.96 15.89
CA LEU A 366 -13.06 -9.35 15.50
C LEU A 366 -13.74 -10.14 16.62
N LYS A 367 -14.34 -11.26 16.23
CA LYS A 367 -14.88 -12.20 17.22
C LYS A 367 -13.72 -12.90 17.94
N PRO A 368 -13.84 -13.10 19.27
CA PRO A 368 -12.80 -13.72 20.09
C PRO A 368 -12.81 -15.25 19.91
N LEU A 369 -12.36 -15.73 18.75
CA LEU A 369 -12.38 -17.13 18.32
C LEU A 369 -11.92 -18.13 19.38
N ARG A 370 -10.83 -17.80 20.10
CA ARG A 370 -10.14 -18.72 21.01
C ARG A 370 -10.63 -18.67 22.45
N LEU A 371 -11.55 -17.76 22.78
CA LEU A 371 -11.87 -17.44 24.18
C LEU A 371 -12.37 -18.65 24.97
N ASP A 372 -13.25 -19.45 24.38
CA ASP A 372 -13.80 -20.63 25.04
C ASP A 372 -12.68 -21.69 25.23
N TRP A 373 -11.80 -21.86 24.25
CA TRP A 373 -10.66 -22.79 24.31
C TRP A 373 -9.67 -22.44 25.44
N ILE A 374 -9.53 -21.15 25.73
CA ILE A 374 -8.68 -20.63 26.80
C ILE A 374 -9.38 -20.82 28.15
N ARG A 375 -10.66 -20.44 28.27
CA ARG A 375 -11.39 -20.50 29.55
C ARG A 375 -11.65 -21.93 30.02
N ASP A 376 -11.98 -22.84 29.11
CA ASP A 376 -12.37 -24.21 29.45
C ASP A 376 -11.21 -25.04 30.02
N ARG A 377 -9.95 -24.67 29.78
CA ARG A 377 -8.78 -25.30 30.42
C ARG A 377 -8.77 -25.15 31.93
N GLY A 378 -9.41 -24.11 32.46
CA GLY A 378 -9.57 -23.88 33.88
C GLY A 378 -8.33 -23.38 34.62
N ASP A 379 -7.24 -23.08 33.92
CA ASP A 379 -5.93 -22.68 34.44
C ASP A 379 -5.67 -21.16 34.42
N ILE A 380 -6.64 -20.37 33.94
CA ILE A 380 -6.60 -18.90 33.98
C ILE A 380 -7.63 -18.30 34.96
N GLU A 381 -7.34 -17.10 35.45
CA GLU A 381 -8.25 -16.27 36.26
C GLU A 381 -8.41 -14.86 35.65
N ASP A 382 -9.61 -14.30 35.77
CA ASP A 382 -9.87 -12.88 35.55
C ASP A 382 -9.35 -12.07 36.76
N TYR A 383 -8.72 -10.92 36.55
CA TYR A 383 -8.26 -10.02 37.63
C TYR A 383 -8.39 -8.55 37.25
N GLU A 384 -8.22 -7.62 38.22
CA GLU A 384 -8.44 -6.18 37.99
C GLU A 384 -7.51 -5.58 36.91
N GLY A 385 -6.32 -6.15 36.74
CA GLY A 385 -5.31 -5.62 35.81
C GLY A 385 -4.67 -4.32 36.28
N ARG A 386 -3.75 -3.81 35.46
CA ARG A 386 -3.18 -2.47 35.60
C ARG A 386 -4.21 -1.43 35.17
N ARG A 387 -4.29 -0.32 35.92
CA ARG A 387 -5.10 0.83 35.50
C ARG A 387 -4.37 1.60 34.39
N ARG A 388 -5.07 1.84 33.29
CA ARG A 388 -4.61 2.69 32.20
C ARG A 388 -4.42 4.13 32.68
N ASN A 389 -3.27 4.72 32.35
CA ASN A 389 -2.94 6.12 32.60
C ASN A 389 -2.77 6.86 31.27
N LEU A 390 -2.91 8.19 31.29
CA LEU A 390 -2.71 9.00 30.08
C LEU A 390 -1.24 9.03 29.62
N GLU A 391 -0.29 8.71 30.50
CA GLU A 391 1.12 8.56 30.13
C GLU A 391 1.34 7.42 29.13
N ASP A 392 0.44 6.43 29.10
CA ASP A 392 0.49 5.30 28.15
C ASP A 392 0.24 5.75 26.69
N ASP A 393 -0.39 6.93 26.51
CA ASP A 393 -0.66 7.59 25.23
C ASP A 393 0.24 8.83 25.00
N GLY A 394 1.23 9.06 25.85
CA GLY A 394 2.20 10.14 25.70
C GLY A 394 1.68 11.55 26.02
N LYS A 395 2.57 12.53 25.86
CA LYS A 395 2.39 13.91 26.37
C LYS A 395 1.16 14.63 25.81
N ARG A 396 0.81 14.42 24.54
CA ARG A 396 -0.35 15.12 23.96
C ARG A 396 -1.67 14.63 24.56
N ALA A 397 -1.77 13.34 24.90
CA ALA A 397 -2.94 12.80 25.58
C ALA A 397 -3.08 13.37 27.00
N ILE A 398 -1.96 13.48 27.73
CA ILE A 398 -1.91 14.17 29.04
C ILE A 398 -2.39 15.61 28.90
N LYS A 399 -1.81 16.39 27.97
CA LYS A 399 -2.17 17.80 27.74
C LYS A 399 -3.64 17.98 27.37
N ARG A 400 -4.21 17.03 26.61
CA ARG A 400 -5.62 17.02 26.20
C ARG A 400 -6.57 16.48 27.27
N GLY A 401 -6.05 15.77 28.29
CA GLY A 401 -6.83 15.08 29.31
C GLY A 401 -7.55 13.83 28.81
N ARG A 402 -7.27 13.36 27.58
CA ARG A 402 -7.88 12.16 26.96
C ARG A 402 -7.07 11.68 25.75
N ALA A 403 -7.24 10.42 25.35
CA ALA A 403 -6.72 9.91 24.08
C ALA A 403 -7.43 10.53 22.87
N THR A 404 -6.83 10.42 21.67
CA THR A 404 -7.37 11.01 20.44
C THR A 404 -8.67 10.32 20.06
N LYS A 405 -8.72 8.99 20.25
CA LYS A 405 -9.89 8.15 19.93
C LYS A 405 -9.89 6.89 20.79
N GLU A 406 -10.81 6.80 21.74
CA GLU A 406 -10.91 5.60 22.58
C GLU A 406 -11.54 4.42 21.86
N TRP A 407 -11.08 3.20 22.18
CA TRP A 407 -11.71 1.96 21.76
C TRP A 407 -13.14 1.86 22.32
N ARG A 408 -14.10 1.54 21.44
CA ARG A 408 -15.53 1.46 21.78
C ARG A 408 -16.14 0.07 21.60
N GLY A 409 -15.38 -0.88 21.06
CA GLY A 409 -15.84 -2.26 20.88
C GLY A 409 -15.81 -3.04 22.19
N ARG A 410 -15.67 -4.37 22.07
CA ARG A 410 -15.67 -5.26 23.22
C ARG A 410 -14.54 -4.91 24.18
N LYS A 411 -14.87 -4.79 25.47
CA LYS A 411 -13.90 -4.73 26.57
C LYS A 411 -13.84 -6.10 27.24
N HIS A 412 -12.65 -6.58 27.58
CA HIS A 412 -12.50 -7.77 28.42
C HIS A 412 -11.78 -7.39 29.70
N GLN A 413 -12.03 -8.15 30.77
CA GLN A 413 -11.15 -8.11 31.93
C GLN A 413 -9.86 -8.86 31.57
N PRO A 414 -8.68 -8.36 31.97
CA PRO A 414 -7.44 -9.08 31.75
C PRO A 414 -7.46 -10.45 32.43
N MET A 415 -6.94 -11.44 31.73
CA MET A 415 -6.77 -12.80 32.21
C MET A 415 -5.29 -13.08 32.42
N ARG A 416 -4.97 -13.95 33.39
CA ARG A 416 -3.61 -14.46 33.67
C ARG A 416 -3.68 -15.90 34.16
N ALA A 417 -2.54 -16.60 34.15
CA ALA A 417 -2.37 -17.90 34.78
C ALA A 417 -2.74 -17.88 36.28
N LYS A 418 -3.34 -18.98 36.76
CA LYS A 418 -3.58 -19.24 38.18
C LYS A 418 -2.35 -19.80 38.89
N ASP A 419 -1.98 -21.04 38.56
CA ASP A 419 -1.09 -21.85 39.41
C ASP A 419 0.20 -22.32 38.70
N HIS A 420 0.21 -22.37 37.36
CA HIS A 420 1.35 -22.85 36.57
C HIS A 420 1.49 -22.05 35.26
N PRO A 421 2.63 -22.13 34.55
CA PRO A 421 2.76 -21.56 33.21
C PRO A 421 1.66 -22.08 32.27
N ILE A 422 1.08 -21.21 31.47
CA ILE A 422 -0.02 -21.53 30.55
C ILE A 422 0.40 -21.47 29.08
N THR A 423 1.70 -21.62 28.81
CA THR A 423 2.25 -21.42 27.47
C THR A 423 2.03 -22.64 26.58
N GLN A 424 1.99 -22.46 25.26
CA GLN A 424 1.96 -23.61 24.33
C GLN A 424 3.14 -24.56 24.53
N MET A 425 4.31 -24.04 24.87
CA MET A 425 5.49 -24.86 25.22
C MET A 425 5.25 -25.72 26.46
N TRP A 426 4.65 -25.14 27.52
CA TRP A 426 4.30 -25.87 28.73
C TRP A 426 3.34 -27.02 28.42
N TYR A 427 2.22 -26.75 27.72
CA TYR A 427 1.27 -27.80 27.35
C TYR A 427 1.94 -28.90 26.50
N ALA A 428 2.74 -28.49 25.52
CA ALA A 428 3.44 -29.42 24.65
C ALA A 428 4.38 -30.36 25.42
N ARG A 429 5.15 -29.84 26.39
CA ARG A 429 6.04 -30.64 27.26
C ARG A 429 5.31 -31.57 28.20
N HIS A 430 4.07 -31.23 28.56
CA HIS A 430 3.19 -32.07 29.36
C HIS A 430 2.38 -33.07 28.51
N GLY A 431 2.65 -33.16 27.21
CA GLY A 431 1.97 -34.09 26.30
C GLY A 431 0.53 -33.70 25.98
N ILE A 432 0.15 -32.44 26.22
CA ILE A 432 -1.19 -31.92 25.96
C ILE A 432 -1.20 -31.29 24.57
N ILE A 433 -2.07 -31.79 23.70
CA ILE A 433 -2.39 -31.18 22.41
C ILE A 433 -3.55 -30.20 22.62
N THR A 434 -3.29 -28.91 22.41
CA THR A 434 -4.30 -27.84 22.54
C THR A 434 -5.12 -27.67 21.25
N PRO A 435 -6.30 -27.01 21.31
CA PRO A 435 -7.05 -26.61 20.12
C PRO A 435 -6.19 -25.81 19.13
N GLU A 436 -5.32 -24.92 19.61
CA GLU A 436 -4.40 -24.14 18.78
C GLU A 436 -3.38 -25.03 18.06
N MET A 437 -2.84 -26.06 18.71
CA MET A 437 -1.94 -27.03 18.06
C MET A 437 -2.66 -27.78 16.92
N GLN A 438 -3.88 -28.25 17.14
CA GLN A 438 -4.67 -28.90 16.08
C GLN A 438 -5.04 -27.93 14.95
N TYR A 439 -5.33 -26.68 15.31
CA TYR A 439 -5.64 -25.62 14.36
C TYR A 439 -4.48 -25.40 13.39
N VAL A 440 -3.26 -25.18 13.91
CA VAL A 440 -2.08 -24.95 13.07
C VAL A 440 -1.64 -26.20 12.31
N ALA A 441 -1.80 -27.41 12.89
CA ALA A 441 -1.50 -28.65 12.19
C ALA A 441 -2.34 -28.78 10.90
N THR A 442 -3.62 -28.41 11.00
CA THR A 442 -4.51 -28.38 9.84
C THR A 442 -4.09 -27.28 8.86
N ARG A 443 -3.74 -26.09 9.36
CA ARG A 443 -3.35 -24.93 8.56
C ARG A 443 -2.05 -25.15 7.78
N GLU A 444 -1.11 -25.88 8.36
CA GLU A 444 0.18 -26.29 7.78
C GLU A 444 0.12 -27.62 7.01
N ASN A 445 -1.06 -28.28 7.00
CA ASN A 445 -1.26 -29.61 6.41
C ASN A 445 -0.25 -30.66 6.91
N CYS A 446 -0.05 -30.74 8.22
CA CYS A 446 0.88 -31.64 8.87
C CYS A 446 0.26 -32.40 10.07
N ASP A 447 1.03 -33.32 10.64
CA ASP A 447 0.61 -34.05 11.84
C ASP A 447 0.66 -33.14 13.09
N VAL A 448 -0.36 -33.20 13.93
CA VAL A 448 -0.41 -32.41 15.17
C VAL A 448 0.69 -32.80 16.18
N GLU A 449 1.19 -34.03 16.10
CA GLU A 449 2.33 -34.46 16.91
C GLU A 449 3.64 -33.80 16.46
N LEU A 450 3.79 -33.47 15.17
CA LEU A 450 4.91 -32.65 14.69
C LEU A 450 4.86 -31.28 15.38
N VAL A 451 3.70 -30.63 15.36
CA VAL A 451 3.46 -29.33 16.03
C VAL A 451 3.82 -29.40 17.52
N ARG A 452 3.24 -30.36 18.25
CA ARG A 452 3.51 -30.53 19.68
C ARG A 452 4.99 -30.80 19.96
N SER A 453 5.63 -31.68 19.18
CA SER A 453 7.04 -32.03 19.41
C SER A 453 8.01 -30.89 19.13
N GLU A 454 7.77 -30.08 18.10
CA GLU A 454 8.59 -28.89 17.80
C GLU A 454 8.42 -27.79 18.86
N LEU A 455 7.20 -27.55 19.35
CA LEU A 455 6.94 -26.62 20.47
C LEU A 455 7.61 -27.09 21.76
N ALA A 456 7.48 -28.39 22.10
CA ALA A 456 8.07 -28.93 23.31
C ALA A 456 9.60 -28.85 23.33
N ALA A 457 10.21 -29.02 22.14
CA ALA A 457 11.65 -28.91 21.95
C ALA A 457 12.15 -27.46 21.83
N GLY A 458 11.26 -26.46 21.77
CA GLY A 458 11.61 -25.06 21.58
C GLY A 458 12.06 -24.71 20.15
N ARG A 459 11.88 -25.61 19.18
CA ARG A 459 12.22 -25.39 17.76
C ARG A 459 11.11 -24.72 16.95
N ALA A 460 9.97 -24.51 17.60
CA ALA A 460 8.87 -23.70 17.11
C ALA A 460 8.28 -22.86 18.24
N VAL A 461 7.62 -21.76 17.87
CA VAL A 461 6.79 -20.95 18.76
C VAL A 461 5.42 -20.73 18.14
N MET A 462 4.43 -20.52 19.00
CA MET A 462 3.06 -20.18 18.66
C MET A 462 2.67 -18.95 19.49
N PRO A 463 2.93 -17.73 18.99
CA PRO A 463 2.58 -16.50 19.68
C PRO A 463 1.06 -16.37 19.73
N CYS A 464 0.48 -16.54 20.92
CA CYS A 464 -0.97 -16.64 21.06
C CYS A 464 -1.43 -16.26 22.47
N ASN A 465 -1.13 -15.02 22.87
CA ASN A 465 -1.45 -14.51 24.20
C ASN A 465 -2.94 -14.76 24.53
N ILE A 466 -3.23 -15.17 25.75
CA ILE A 466 -4.59 -15.47 26.20
C ILE A 466 -5.54 -14.26 26.14
N ASN A 467 -5.00 -13.04 26.19
CA ASN A 467 -5.74 -11.79 26.06
C ASN A 467 -5.89 -11.33 24.59
N HIS A 468 -5.45 -12.15 23.62
CA HIS A 468 -5.72 -11.95 22.19
C HIS A 468 -6.49 -13.15 21.61
N PRO A 469 -7.75 -13.35 22.06
CA PRO A 469 -8.56 -14.44 21.57
C PRO A 469 -9.03 -14.25 20.12
N GLU A 470 -8.87 -13.05 19.55
CA GLU A 470 -9.23 -12.73 18.16
C GLU A 470 -8.29 -13.34 17.12
N ALA A 471 -7.00 -13.52 17.45
CA ALA A 471 -6.01 -14.05 16.51
C ALA A 471 -6.29 -15.51 16.11
N GLU A 472 -6.18 -15.79 14.81
CA GLU A 472 -6.20 -17.15 14.26
C GLU A 472 -4.81 -17.79 14.45
N PRO A 473 -4.69 -18.90 15.21
CA PRO A 473 -3.39 -19.48 15.54
C PRO A 473 -2.52 -19.78 14.32
N MET A 474 -1.22 -19.53 14.45
CA MET A 474 -0.17 -19.83 13.47
C MET A 474 1.09 -20.30 14.20
N ILE A 475 2.00 -20.97 13.49
CA ILE A 475 3.24 -21.52 14.05
C ILE A 475 4.47 -21.01 13.31
N ILE A 476 5.51 -20.67 14.06
CA ILE A 476 6.79 -20.17 13.56
C ILE A 476 7.87 -21.20 13.93
N GLY A 477 8.44 -21.87 12.94
CA GLY A 477 9.53 -22.83 13.13
C GLY A 477 10.07 -23.33 11.80
N SER A 478 11.31 -23.80 11.78
CA SER A 478 12.01 -24.19 10.54
C SER A 478 11.39 -25.39 9.80
N ALA A 479 10.61 -26.21 10.52
CA ALA A 479 9.90 -27.37 9.99
C ALA A 479 8.58 -27.03 9.27
N PHE A 480 8.11 -25.79 9.37
CA PHE A 480 6.83 -25.31 8.82
C PHE A 480 7.07 -24.35 7.64
N LEU A 481 5.99 -23.83 7.04
CA LEU A 481 6.08 -22.76 6.05
C LEU A 481 6.82 -21.54 6.62
N THR A 482 7.65 -20.92 5.82
CA THR A 482 8.40 -19.72 6.23
C THR A 482 7.42 -18.55 6.40
N LYS A 483 7.43 -17.91 7.57
CA LYS A 483 6.44 -16.88 7.93
C LYS A 483 6.91 -15.47 7.60
N LEU A 484 5.98 -14.59 7.30
CA LEU A 484 6.20 -13.18 7.02
C LEU A 484 5.75 -12.30 8.18
N ASN A 485 6.60 -11.39 8.64
CA ASN A 485 6.19 -10.26 9.47
C ASN A 485 6.12 -8.95 8.66
N ALA A 486 5.07 -8.15 8.90
CA ALA A 486 4.99 -6.76 8.43
C ALA A 486 5.05 -5.76 9.60
N ASN A 487 5.98 -4.80 9.53
CA ASN A 487 6.06 -3.71 10.51
C ASN A 487 5.12 -2.57 10.13
N MET A 488 4.34 -2.09 11.10
CA MET A 488 3.55 -0.87 11.03
C MET A 488 3.71 -0.05 12.30
N GLY A 489 2.93 1.01 12.45
CA GLY A 489 3.02 1.91 13.59
C GLY A 489 2.97 3.36 13.17
N ASN A 490 2.38 4.17 14.04
CA ASN A 490 2.37 5.61 13.90
C ASN A 490 3.74 6.22 14.27
N SER A 491 3.95 7.49 13.94
CA SER A 491 5.12 8.23 14.41
C SER A 491 4.69 9.55 15.03
N ALA A 492 5.62 10.23 15.70
CA ALA A 492 5.41 11.59 16.21
C ALA A 492 5.03 12.61 15.13
N VAL A 493 5.28 12.30 13.85
CA VAL A 493 5.17 13.23 12.71
C VAL A 493 3.98 12.93 11.80
N THR A 494 3.55 11.67 11.66
CA THR A 494 2.51 11.23 10.71
C THR A 494 1.74 9.99 11.18
N SER A 495 0.61 9.72 10.50
CA SER A 495 -0.34 8.61 10.69
C SER A 495 -1.42 8.79 11.76
N SER A 496 -2.55 8.12 11.56
CA SER A 496 -3.71 8.09 12.45
C SER A 496 -4.12 6.66 12.80
N ILE A 497 -4.90 6.47 13.87
CA ILE A 497 -5.42 5.15 14.27
C ILE A 497 -6.14 4.44 13.13
N ASP A 498 -6.92 5.18 12.33
CA ASP A 498 -7.67 4.60 11.22
C ASP A 498 -6.74 4.12 10.09
N GLU A 499 -5.65 4.85 9.83
CA GLU A 499 -4.62 4.44 8.87
C GLU A 499 -3.83 3.23 9.35
N GLU A 500 -3.52 3.11 10.65
CA GLU A 500 -2.83 1.93 11.18
C GLU A 500 -3.71 0.67 11.08
N VAL A 501 -5.01 0.77 11.39
CA VAL A 501 -5.95 -0.36 11.21
C VAL A 501 -6.11 -0.68 9.72
N GLU A 502 -6.15 0.30 8.84
CA GLU A 502 -6.17 0.05 7.39
C GLU A 502 -4.91 -0.68 6.94
N LYS A 503 -3.72 -0.25 7.37
CA LYS A 503 -2.44 -0.93 7.07
C LYS A 503 -2.41 -2.36 7.60
N LEU A 504 -2.97 -2.63 8.77
CA LEU A 504 -3.15 -3.98 9.32
C LEU A 504 -3.96 -4.87 8.39
N THR A 505 -5.16 -4.42 8.03
CA THR A 505 -6.03 -5.18 7.13
C THR A 505 -5.40 -5.35 5.75
N TRP A 506 -4.64 -4.36 5.29
CA TRP A 506 -3.95 -4.41 4.01
C TRP A 506 -2.77 -5.39 4.01
N ALA A 507 -1.93 -5.38 5.04
CA ALA A 507 -0.78 -6.27 5.15
C ALA A 507 -1.21 -7.74 5.25
N THR A 508 -2.17 -8.04 6.12
CA THR A 508 -2.71 -9.40 6.32
C THR A 508 -3.42 -9.93 5.09
N LYS A 509 -4.14 -9.07 4.35
CA LYS A 509 -4.72 -9.39 3.04
C LYS A 509 -3.66 -9.84 2.03
N TRP A 510 -2.53 -9.14 1.95
CA TRP A 510 -1.47 -9.51 0.99
C TRP A 510 -0.57 -10.67 1.44
N GLY A 511 -0.72 -11.15 2.67
CA GLY A 511 -0.09 -12.39 3.12
C GLY A 511 0.75 -12.28 4.40
N ALA A 512 0.74 -11.16 5.11
CA ALA A 512 1.47 -11.04 6.37
C ALA A 512 0.94 -12.02 7.42
N ASP A 513 1.82 -12.88 7.92
CA ASP A 513 1.52 -13.93 8.89
C ASP A 513 1.55 -13.40 10.33
N THR A 514 2.35 -12.37 10.59
CA THR A 514 2.34 -11.56 11.82
C THR A 514 2.49 -10.09 11.49
N VAL A 515 2.16 -9.24 12.46
CA VAL A 515 2.32 -7.79 12.35
C VAL A 515 2.99 -7.26 13.61
N MET A 516 3.93 -6.32 13.46
CA MET A 516 4.46 -5.58 14.60
C MET A 516 3.93 -4.15 14.64
N ASP A 517 3.40 -3.75 15.78
CA ASP A 517 3.14 -2.35 16.10
C ASP A 517 4.41 -1.71 16.68
N LEU A 518 5.09 -0.93 15.84
CA LEU A 518 6.28 -0.16 16.17
C LEU A 518 5.97 1.33 16.38
N SER A 519 4.71 1.64 16.73
CA SER A 519 4.24 3.01 16.99
C SER A 519 5.14 3.74 17.98
N THR A 520 5.46 5.00 17.67
CA THR A 520 6.14 5.94 18.57
C THR A 520 5.41 7.28 18.63
N GLY A 521 5.60 8.02 19.71
CA GLY A 521 4.91 9.27 19.96
C GLY A 521 3.60 9.11 20.72
N ASN A 522 2.51 9.65 20.16
CA ASN A 522 1.25 9.81 20.90
C ASN A 522 0.26 8.68 20.62
N ASP A 523 -0.64 8.46 21.57
CA ASP A 523 -1.73 7.48 21.51
C ASP A 523 -1.25 6.04 21.23
N ILE A 524 -0.05 5.67 21.68
CA ILE A 524 0.55 4.34 21.45
C ILE A 524 -0.34 3.22 22.00
N HIS A 525 -0.68 3.29 23.30
CA HIS A 525 -1.56 2.30 23.93
C HIS A 525 -2.89 2.18 23.20
N THR A 526 -3.50 3.33 22.89
CA THR A 526 -4.80 3.38 22.25
C THR A 526 -4.76 2.84 20.82
N THR A 527 -3.76 3.22 20.03
CA THR A 527 -3.57 2.70 18.66
C THR A 527 -3.42 1.19 18.67
N ARG A 528 -2.59 0.66 19.58
CA ARG A 528 -2.41 -0.78 19.75
C ARG A 528 -3.68 -1.52 20.13
N GLU A 529 -4.54 -0.93 20.97
CA GLU A 529 -5.84 -1.51 21.30
C GLU A 529 -6.70 -1.69 20.06
N TRP A 530 -6.75 -0.67 19.19
CA TRP A 530 -7.47 -0.76 17.92
C TRP A 530 -6.86 -1.81 16.98
N ILE A 531 -5.53 -1.94 16.94
CA ILE A 531 -4.83 -2.96 16.14
C ILE A 531 -5.17 -4.36 16.63
N LEU A 532 -4.95 -4.65 17.92
CA LEU A 532 -5.16 -5.97 18.52
C LEU A 532 -6.59 -6.46 18.34
N ARG A 533 -7.58 -5.62 18.67
CA ARG A 533 -8.99 -6.02 18.56
C ARG A 533 -9.46 -6.24 17.12
N ASN A 534 -8.69 -5.79 16.12
CA ASN A 534 -8.97 -5.96 14.70
C ASN A 534 -7.96 -6.89 13.99
N SER A 535 -7.05 -7.51 14.72
CA SER A 535 -6.01 -8.35 14.13
C SER A 535 -6.43 -9.82 14.09
N PRO A 536 -6.47 -10.44 12.91
CA PRO A 536 -6.63 -11.90 12.80
C PRO A 536 -5.30 -12.63 12.95
N VAL A 537 -4.18 -11.91 13.06
CA VAL A 537 -2.83 -12.47 13.15
C VAL A 537 -2.15 -12.05 14.45
N PRO A 538 -1.09 -12.76 14.90
CA PRO A 538 -0.33 -12.34 16.06
C PRO A 538 0.26 -10.93 15.93
N ILE A 539 0.21 -10.17 17.01
CA ILE A 539 0.77 -8.82 17.11
C ILE A 539 2.02 -8.82 17.98
N GLY A 540 3.12 -8.32 17.42
CA GLY A 540 4.36 -8.06 18.14
C GLY A 540 4.57 -6.59 18.49
N THR A 541 5.41 -6.33 19.48
CA THR A 541 5.81 -4.96 19.85
C THR A 541 7.28 -4.89 20.28
N VAL A 542 7.80 -3.68 20.43
CA VAL A 542 9.03 -3.39 21.16
C VAL A 542 8.67 -2.57 22.41
N PRO A 543 8.48 -3.18 23.60
CA PRO A 543 7.98 -2.46 24.79
C PRO A 543 8.85 -1.26 25.19
N MET A 544 10.15 -1.28 24.82
CA MET A 544 11.08 -0.19 25.07
C MET A 544 10.64 1.13 24.45
N TYR A 545 9.95 1.10 23.31
CA TYR A 545 9.55 2.34 22.61
C TYR A 545 8.51 3.11 23.41
N GLN A 546 7.50 2.41 23.94
CA GLN A 546 6.51 3.04 24.82
C GLN A 546 7.12 3.43 26.18
N ALA A 547 8.01 2.62 26.74
CA ALA A 547 8.70 2.95 27.98
C ALA A 547 9.53 4.24 27.86
N LEU A 548 10.20 4.43 26.71
CA LEU A 548 10.98 5.64 26.42
C LEU A 548 10.09 6.89 26.31
N GLU A 549 8.93 6.77 25.66
CA GLU A 549 7.95 7.88 25.55
C GLU A 549 7.41 8.32 26.92
N LYS A 550 7.18 7.37 27.83
CA LYS A 550 6.77 7.65 29.23
C LYS A 550 7.81 8.46 30.00
N VAL A 551 9.08 8.44 29.60
CA VAL A 551 10.16 9.25 30.19
C VAL A 551 10.65 10.37 29.29
N GLU A 552 9.82 10.81 28.36
CA GLU A 552 10.08 11.98 27.53
C GLU A 552 11.33 11.85 26.64
N ASP A 553 11.55 10.66 26.07
CA ASP A 553 12.71 10.35 25.23
C ASP A 553 14.07 10.45 25.94
N ASP A 554 14.06 10.53 27.27
CA ASP A 554 15.27 10.54 28.08
C ASP A 554 15.59 9.13 28.56
N ALA A 555 16.41 8.43 27.76
CA ALA A 555 16.84 7.07 28.07
C ALA A 555 17.41 6.97 29.50
N SER A 556 18.09 8.00 30.03
CA SER A 556 18.67 7.95 31.38
C SER A 556 17.64 7.81 32.52
N LYS A 557 16.36 8.12 32.26
CA LYS A 557 15.28 8.00 33.23
C LYS A 557 14.56 6.65 33.19
N LEU A 558 14.91 5.77 32.27
CA LEU A 558 14.37 4.42 32.23
C LEU A 558 14.77 3.65 33.50
N SER A 559 13.84 2.85 34.01
CA SER A 559 14.08 1.92 35.12
C SER A 559 13.38 0.58 34.83
N TRP A 560 13.81 -0.46 35.56
CA TRP A 560 13.15 -1.77 35.50
C TRP A 560 11.65 -1.67 35.81
N GLU A 561 11.26 -0.91 36.84
CA GLU A 561 9.87 -0.83 37.28
C GLU A 561 8.95 -0.25 36.21
N LEU A 562 9.41 0.80 35.51
CA LEU A 562 8.67 1.42 34.41
C LEU A 562 8.57 0.48 33.21
N PHE A 563 9.67 -0.20 32.87
CA PHE A 563 9.68 -1.15 31.77
C PHE A 563 8.76 -2.33 32.06
N ARG A 564 8.85 -2.91 33.26
CA ARG A 564 7.97 -3.99 33.75
C ARG A 564 6.50 -3.60 33.70
N ASP A 565 6.18 -2.38 34.14
CA ASP A 565 4.81 -1.84 34.08
C ASP A 565 4.29 -1.79 32.63
N THR A 566 5.13 -1.33 31.70
CA THR A 566 4.83 -1.29 30.26
C THR A 566 4.67 -2.69 29.66
N VAL A 567 5.50 -3.65 30.08
CA VAL A 567 5.38 -5.06 29.67
C VAL A 567 4.06 -5.65 30.13
N ILE A 568 3.68 -5.47 31.40
CA ILE A 568 2.41 -5.99 31.95
C ILE A 568 1.22 -5.35 31.23
N GLU A 569 1.24 -4.03 31.01
CA GLU A 569 0.24 -3.32 30.23
C GLU A 569 -0.01 -3.98 28.87
N GLN A 570 1.06 -4.29 28.13
CA GLN A 570 0.96 -4.89 26.81
C GLN A 570 0.53 -6.38 26.85
N CYS A 571 0.94 -7.11 27.88
CA CYS A 571 0.46 -8.49 28.12
C CYS A 571 -1.05 -8.51 28.35
N GLU A 572 -1.57 -7.57 29.13
CA GLU A 572 -2.99 -7.43 29.43
C GLU A 572 -3.82 -7.03 28.21
N GLN A 573 -3.25 -6.22 27.30
CA GLN A 573 -3.90 -5.88 26.02
C GLN A 573 -3.98 -7.05 25.05
N GLY A 574 -3.06 -8.01 25.13
CA GLY A 574 -3.00 -9.17 24.23
C GLY A 574 -1.83 -9.16 23.23
N VAL A 575 -0.74 -8.42 23.47
CA VAL A 575 0.46 -8.57 22.62
C VAL A 575 0.98 -10.00 22.68
N ASP A 576 1.20 -10.64 21.52
CA ASP A 576 1.52 -12.07 21.42
C ASP A 576 3.01 -12.37 21.57
N TYR A 577 3.86 -11.45 21.12
CA TYR A 577 5.30 -11.54 21.29
C TYR A 577 5.93 -10.17 21.48
N MET A 578 7.05 -10.12 22.18
CA MET A 578 7.75 -8.86 22.45
C MET A 578 9.22 -8.97 22.11
N THR A 579 9.70 -7.97 21.37
CA THR A 579 11.12 -7.78 21.10
C THR A 579 11.83 -7.19 22.31
N ILE A 580 12.66 -7.99 22.97
CA ILE A 580 13.40 -7.62 24.18
C ILE A 580 14.91 -7.66 23.89
N HIS A 581 15.56 -6.51 23.98
CA HIS A 581 16.99 -6.34 23.68
C HIS A 581 17.88 -6.68 24.89
N ALA A 582 17.61 -7.83 25.53
CA ALA A 582 18.36 -8.28 26.71
C ALA A 582 19.79 -8.76 26.39
N GLY A 583 20.13 -8.95 25.11
CA GLY A 583 21.48 -9.27 24.65
C GLY A 583 22.44 -8.09 24.58
N VAL A 584 21.95 -6.85 24.70
CA VAL A 584 22.78 -5.63 24.67
C VAL A 584 23.42 -5.41 26.03
N LEU A 585 24.60 -5.98 26.22
CA LEU A 585 25.33 -5.91 27.48
C LEU A 585 26.32 -4.76 27.49
N LEU A 586 26.55 -4.15 28.66
CA LEU A 586 27.47 -3.02 28.85
C LEU A 586 28.86 -3.33 28.27
N ARG A 587 29.34 -4.56 28.46
CA ARG A 587 30.65 -5.02 27.96
C ARG A 587 30.73 -5.15 26.44
N TYR A 588 29.60 -5.21 25.74
CA TYR A 588 29.55 -5.33 24.27
C TYR A 588 29.47 -3.98 23.58
N VAL A 589 28.96 -2.93 24.26
CA VAL A 589 28.85 -1.57 23.67
C VAL A 589 30.19 -1.04 23.11
N PRO A 590 31.35 -1.21 23.77
CA PRO A 590 32.62 -0.76 23.19
C PRO A 590 33.03 -1.48 21.90
N LEU A 591 32.52 -2.69 21.64
CA LEU A 591 32.83 -3.44 20.41
C LEU A 591 32.27 -2.75 19.17
N THR A 592 31.22 -1.94 19.30
CA THR A 592 30.60 -1.22 18.18
C THR A 592 31.27 0.11 17.87
N ALA A 593 32.26 0.55 18.66
CA ALA A 593 32.86 1.88 18.54
C ALA A 593 33.57 2.13 17.19
N ASN A 594 34.05 1.06 16.54
CA ASN A 594 34.75 1.14 15.26
C ASN A 594 33.90 0.67 14.07
N ARG A 595 32.60 0.40 14.27
CA ARG A 595 31.69 0.09 13.17
C ARG A 595 31.52 1.29 12.25
N VAL A 596 31.28 1.03 10.97
CA VAL A 596 30.94 2.04 9.97
C VAL A 596 29.60 2.70 10.31
N THR A 597 28.62 1.91 10.73
CA THR A 597 27.24 2.38 11.01
C THR A 597 26.84 2.30 12.49
N GLY A 598 27.75 1.89 13.37
CA GLY A 598 27.51 1.86 14.83
C GLY A 598 26.40 0.88 15.23
N ILE A 599 25.47 1.35 16.06
CA ILE A 599 24.30 0.61 16.52
C ILE A 599 23.06 1.13 15.79
N VAL A 600 22.52 0.33 14.87
CA VAL A 600 21.34 0.72 14.06
C VAL A 600 20.01 0.21 14.61
N SER A 601 20.03 -0.69 15.59
CA SER A 601 18.82 -1.04 16.32
C SER A 601 18.39 0.13 17.20
N ARG A 602 17.15 0.61 17.03
CA ARG A 602 16.57 1.63 17.91
C ARG A 602 16.51 1.16 19.36
N GLY A 603 16.02 -0.06 19.59
CA GLY A 603 15.95 -0.60 20.96
C GLY A 603 17.33 -0.87 21.55
N GLY A 604 18.26 -1.34 20.72
CA GLY A 604 19.64 -1.57 21.14
C GLY A 604 20.41 -0.29 21.48
N SER A 605 20.23 0.78 20.70
CA SER A 605 20.89 2.07 20.97
C SER A 605 20.36 2.74 22.24
N ILE A 606 19.06 2.63 22.53
CA ILE A 606 18.46 3.10 23.80
C ILE A 606 19.10 2.37 24.99
N MET A 607 19.23 1.04 24.91
CA MET A 607 19.84 0.26 25.99
C MET A 607 21.33 0.53 26.14
N ALA A 608 22.06 0.70 25.03
CA ALA A 608 23.47 1.07 25.06
C ALA A 608 23.68 2.43 25.75
N ASP A 609 22.87 3.45 25.42
CA ASP A 609 22.92 4.77 26.07
C ASP A 609 22.63 4.67 27.58
N TRP A 610 21.59 3.92 27.96
CA TRP A 610 21.26 3.68 29.37
C TRP A 610 22.43 3.03 30.12
N CYS A 611 22.99 1.95 29.58
CA CYS A 611 24.12 1.23 30.19
C CYS A 611 25.33 2.15 30.38
N LEU A 612 25.67 2.97 29.39
CA LEU A 612 26.82 3.89 29.46
C LEU A 612 26.63 5.01 30.48
N ARG A 613 25.43 5.59 30.57
CA ARG A 613 25.14 6.69 31.51
C ARG A 613 25.10 6.24 32.96
N HIS A 614 24.57 5.05 33.21
CA HIS A 614 24.47 4.50 34.57
C HIS A 614 25.69 3.67 34.96
N HIS A 615 26.55 3.31 33.99
CA HIS A 615 27.69 2.41 34.17
C HIS A 615 27.28 1.07 34.82
N GLN A 616 26.12 0.57 34.41
CA GLN A 616 25.48 -0.64 34.93
C GLN A 616 25.17 -1.60 33.79
N GLU A 617 25.07 -2.89 34.12
CA GLU A 617 24.63 -3.90 33.17
C GLU A 617 23.16 -3.68 32.81
N SER A 618 22.77 -4.07 31.60
CA SER A 618 21.41 -3.94 31.09
C SER A 618 20.37 -4.46 32.07
N PHE A 619 19.43 -3.61 32.49
CA PHE A 619 18.36 -4.04 33.40
C PHE A 619 17.45 -5.09 32.76
N LEU A 620 17.37 -5.16 31.43
CA LEU A 620 16.65 -6.21 30.71
C LEU A 620 17.31 -7.58 30.91
N TYR A 621 18.64 -7.61 30.97
CA TYR A 621 19.41 -8.82 31.22
C TYR A 621 19.35 -9.23 32.70
N THR A 622 19.54 -8.28 33.62
CA THR A 622 19.59 -8.59 35.05
C THR A 622 18.22 -8.98 35.62
N HIS A 623 17.12 -8.50 35.04
CA HIS A 623 15.74 -8.86 35.40
C HIS A 623 15.08 -9.84 34.43
N PHE A 624 15.85 -10.51 33.56
CA PHE A 624 15.31 -11.41 32.54
C PHE A 624 14.45 -12.55 33.13
N ASP A 625 14.81 -13.06 34.30
CA ASP A 625 14.02 -14.11 34.97
C ASP A 625 12.64 -13.60 35.40
N GLU A 626 12.53 -12.33 35.82
CA GLU A 626 11.24 -11.70 36.17
C GLU A 626 10.39 -11.46 34.92
N LEU A 627 11.01 -11.13 33.77
CA LEU A 627 10.31 -11.08 32.48
C LEU A 627 9.74 -12.45 32.10
N CYS A 628 10.51 -13.53 32.28
CA CYS A 628 10.03 -14.89 32.03
C CYS A 628 8.83 -15.24 32.91
N ASP A 629 8.85 -14.86 34.20
CA ASP A 629 7.71 -15.08 35.11
C ASP A 629 6.46 -14.29 34.71
N ILE A 630 6.62 -13.14 34.06
CA ILE A 630 5.51 -12.38 33.49
C ILE A 630 4.98 -13.09 32.25
N PHE A 631 5.84 -13.41 31.28
CA PHE A 631 5.43 -13.99 30.00
C PHE A 631 4.74 -15.36 30.16
N ALA A 632 5.23 -16.18 31.10
CA ALA A 632 4.62 -17.45 31.45
C ALA A 632 3.15 -17.35 31.91
N LYS A 633 2.74 -16.18 32.44
CA LYS A 633 1.36 -15.94 32.91
C LYS A 633 0.37 -15.59 31.82
N TYR A 634 0.84 -15.16 30.65
CA TYR A 634 -0.02 -14.65 29.57
C TYR A 634 0.18 -15.39 28.24
N ASP A 635 1.18 -16.28 28.16
CA ASP A 635 1.62 -16.91 26.92
C ASP A 635 2.13 -15.91 25.86
N VAL A 636 2.97 -14.98 26.32
CA VAL A 636 3.72 -14.08 25.44
C VAL A 636 5.05 -14.75 25.06
N ALA A 637 5.35 -14.78 23.76
CA ALA A 637 6.64 -15.29 23.28
C ALA A 637 7.73 -14.21 23.34
N PHE A 638 8.96 -14.60 23.69
CA PHE A 638 10.11 -13.74 23.47
C PHE A 638 10.46 -13.70 22.00
N SER A 639 10.63 -12.49 21.47
CA SER A 639 11.50 -12.21 20.34
C SER A 639 12.79 -11.63 20.91
N LEU A 640 13.84 -12.42 21.06
CA LEU A 640 15.09 -11.92 21.64
C LEU A 640 15.80 -11.03 20.63
N GLY A 641 15.78 -9.72 20.90
CA GLY A 641 16.15 -8.68 19.93
C GLY A 641 17.63 -8.63 19.61
N ASP A 642 17.94 -8.31 18.35
CA ASP A 642 19.29 -8.17 17.80
C ASP A 642 19.80 -6.73 17.90
N GLY A 643 19.94 -6.25 19.13
CA GLY A 643 20.29 -4.86 19.43
C GLY A 643 21.62 -4.40 18.83
N LEU A 644 22.53 -5.32 18.55
CA LEU A 644 23.84 -5.09 17.94
C LEU A 644 23.91 -5.67 16.52
N ARG A 645 22.79 -5.82 15.80
CA ARG A 645 22.82 -6.21 14.39
C ARG A 645 23.65 -5.25 13.51
N PRO A 646 24.22 -5.73 12.39
CA PRO A 646 24.94 -4.88 11.44
C PRO A 646 23.99 -4.01 10.61
N GLY A 647 24.32 -2.72 10.48
CA GLY A 647 23.62 -1.74 9.65
C GLY A 647 24.33 -1.41 8.33
N SER A 648 25.44 -2.08 8.07
CA SER A 648 26.12 -2.07 6.78
C SER A 648 26.82 -3.40 6.58
N LEU A 649 27.12 -3.74 5.32
CA LEU A 649 27.90 -4.92 4.98
C LEU A 649 29.27 -4.94 5.68
N ALA A 650 29.87 -3.78 5.94
CA ALA A 650 31.17 -3.65 6.58
C ALA A 650 31.17 -4.09 8.05
N ASP A 651 30.01 -4.01 8.70
CA ASP A 651 29.83 -4.33 10.12
C ASP A 651 29.34 -5.77 10.33
N ALA A 652 29.07 -6.49 9.24
CA ALA A 652 28.50 -7.83 9.27
C ALA A 652 29.47 -8.85 9.90
N ASN A 653 28.91 -9.71 10.74
CA ASN A 653 29.58 -10.82 11.41
C ASN A 653 30.69 -10.39 12.37
N ASP A 654 30.67 -9.14 12.84
CA ASP A 654 31.67 -8.63 13.74
C ASP A 654 31.53 -9.19 15.18
N ALA A 655 32.48 -8.83 16.04
CA ALA A 655 32.50 -9.30 17.42
C ALA A 655 31.27 -8.86 18.22
N ALA A 656 30.70 -7.67 17.95
CA ALA A 656 29.54 -7.17 18.68
C ALA A 656 28.29 -8.00 18.37
N GLN A 657 28.01 -8.25 17.09
CA GLN A 657 26.89 -9.06 16.64
C GLN A 657 26.99 -10.48 17.19
N LEU A 658 28.15 -11.13 17.03
CA LEU A 658 28.31 -12.53 17.43
C LEU A 658 28.31 -12.71 18.95
N SER A 659 28.80 -11.72 19.71
CA SER A 659 28.75 -11.76 21.17
C SER A 659 27.32 -11.62 21.70
N GLU A 660 26.50 -10.78 21.06
CA GLU A 660 25.07 -10.70 21.40
C GLU A 660 24.36 -12.02 21.12
N LEU A 661 24.56 -12.61 19.94
CA LEU A 661 23.96 -13.90 19.57
C LEU A 661 24.27 -15.01 20.59
N MET A 662 25.51 -15.06 21.11
CA MET A 662 25.89 -16.00 22.18
C MET A 662 25.09 -15.77 23.47
N THR A 663 24.89 -14.51 23.85
CA THR A 663 24.03 -14.18 24.99
C THR A 663 22.57 -14.57 24.72
N LEU A 664 22.06 -14.39 23.50
CA LEU A 664 20.69 -14.77 23.17
C LEU A 664 20.47 -16.29 23.33
N GLY A 665 21.46 -17.12 23.00
CA GLY A 665 21.45 -18.56 23.29
C GLY A 665 21.31 -18.86 24.78
N GLU A 666 22.10 -18.21 25.64
CA GLU A 666 21.98 -18.33 27.11
C GLU A 666 20.58 -17.94 27.60
N LEU A 667 20.06 -16.80 27.13
CA LEU A 667 18.74 -16.30 27.51
C LEU A 667 17.61 -17.23 27.04
N THR A 668 17.82 -17.92 25.92
CA THR A 668 16.88 -18.94 25.41
C THR A 668 16.75 -20.09 26.40
N GLU A 669 17.86 -20.66 26.89
CA GLU A 669 17.83 -21.74 27.88
C GLU A 669 17.14 -21.30 29.18
N ARG A 670 17.39 -20.06 29.62
CA ARG A 670 16.76 -19.48 30.82
C ARG A 670 15.25 -19.34 30.68
N ALA A 671 14.78 -18.86 29.52
CA ALA A 671 13.35 -18.76 29.23
C ALA A 671 12.69 -20.14 29.11
N TRP A 672 13.34 -21.08 28.43
CA TRP A 672 12.88 -22.47 28.32
C TRP A 672 12.83 -23.20 29.67
N ALA A 673 13.70 -22.87 30.62
CA ALA A 673 13.62 -23.42 31.98
C ALA A 673 12.34 -23.02 32.72
N LYS A 674 11.63 -21.98 32.24
CA LYS A 674 10.34 -21.51 32.74
C LYS A 674 9.19 -21.75 31.74
N ASP A 675 9.43 -22.63 30.75
CA ASP A 675 8.49 -22.96 29.68
C ASP A 675 8.01 -21.74 28.87
N VAL A 676 8.81 -20.68 28.75
CA VAL A 676 8.46 -19.52 27.91
C VAL A 676 8.95 -19.74 26.48
N GLN A 677 8.08 -19.45 25.51
CA GLN A 677 8.36 -19.58 24.08
C GLN A 677 9.40 -18.54 23.64
N VAL A 678 10.36 -18.91 22.78
CA VAL A 678 11.45 -18.03 22.33
C VAL A 678 11.68 -18.17 20.84
N MET A 679 11.78 -17.04 20.15
CA MET A 679 12.42 -16.90 18.85
C MET A 679 13.54 -15.86 18.94
N ILE A 680 14.53 -15.96 18.06
CA ILE A 680 15.75 -15.14 18.06
C ILE A 680 15.68 -14.16 16.90
N GLU A 681 15.91 -12.87 17.15
CA GLU A 681 16.06 -11.91 16.06
C GLU A 681 17.49 -11.96 15.48
N GLY A 682 17.59 -11.67 14.18
CA GLY A 682 18.82 -11.82 13.42
C GLY A 682 19.04 -10.72 12.38
N PRO A 683 20.25 -10.71 11.78
CA PRO A 683 20.89 -9.53 11.22
C PRO A 683 20.11 -8.81 10.12
N GLY A 684 20.49 -7.54 9.97
CA GLY A 684 20.02 -6.61 8.94
C GLY A 684 20.87 -6.64 7.67
N HIS A 685 22.11 -6.16 7.70
CA HIS A 685 22.94 -6.01 6.49
C HIS A 685 24.08 -7.04 6.48
N VAL A 686 24.09 -7.95 5.50
CA VAL A 686 25.03 -9.08 5.45
C VAL A 686 25.47 -9.36 4.01
N PRO A 687 26.78 -9.42 3.70
CA PRO A 687 27.27 -9.86 2.40
C PRO A 687 26.74 -11.25 2.04
N PHE A 688 26.28 -11.42 0.79
CA PHE A 688 25.57 -12.62 0.34
C PHE A 688 26.30 -13.94 0.67
N ASP A 689 27.62 -13.99 0.50
CA ASP A 689 28.46 -15.18 0.75
C ASP A 689 28.48 -15.62 2.22
N THR A 690 28.14 -14.73 3.17
CA THR A 690 28.13 -15.00 4.61
C THR A 690 26.74 -15.10 5.22
N VAL A 691 25.68 -14.99 4.42
CA VAL A 691 24.29 -15.15 4.89
C VAL A 691 24.08 -16.53 5.52
N ARG A 692 24.54 -17.60 4.85
CA ARG A 692 24.46 -18.98 5.35
C ARG A 692 25.14 -19.16 6.71
N MET A 693 26.29 -18.53 6.91
CA MET A 693 27.05 -18.66 8.16
C MET A 693 26.21 -18.20 9.36
N ASN A 694 25.41 -17.14 9.21
CA ASN A 694 24.62 -16.59 10.31
C ASN A 694 23.57 -17.58 10.83
N ILE A 695 22.81 -18.21 9.93
CA ILE A 695 21.80 -19.21 10.30
C ILE A 695 22.42 -20.51 10.83
N GLU A 696 23.58 -20.93 10.32
CA GLU A 696 24.29 -22.08 10.88
C GLU A 696 24.82 -21.79 12.31
N LEU A 697 25.29 -20.56 12.56
CA LEU A 697 25.72 -20.13 13.88
C LEU A 697 24.56 -20.01 14.86
N GLU A 698 23.45 -19.39 14.44
CA GLU A 698 22.26 -19.29 15.28
C GLU A 698 21.76 -20.68 15.69
N LYS A 699 21.61 -21.62 14.75
CA LYS A 699 21.16 -22.98 15.08
C LYS A 699 22.07 -23.67 16.09
N ALA A 700 23.38 -23.46 15.97
CA ALA A 700 24.36 -24.06 16.85
C ALA A 700 24.35 -23.45 18.26
N VAL A 701 24.17 -22.14 18.37
CA VAL A 701 24.33 -21.38 19.62
C VAL A 701 23.00 -21.19 20.35
N CYS A 702 21.90 -21.08 19.62
CA CYS A 702 20.55 -20.86 20.13
C CYS A 702 19.68 -22.14 20.08
N HIS A 703 20.32 -23.31 19.96
CA HIS A 703 19.70 -24.62 20.13
C HIS A 703 18.56 -24.91 19.13
N ASN A 704 18.64 -24.37 17.91
CA ASN A 704 17.60 -24.42 16.88
C ASN A 704 16.28 -23.75 17.29
N ALA A 705 16.31 -22.74 18.17
CA ALA A 705 15.18 -21.84 18.34
C ALA A 705 14.78 -21.23 16.98
N PRO A 706 13.51 -20.84 16.76
CA PRO A 706 13.11 -20.18 15.53
C PRO A 706 13.90 -18.88 15.31
N PHE A 707 14.51 -18.74 14.14
CA PHE A 707 15.20 -17.51 13.76
C PHE A 707 14.26 -16.55 13.03
N TYR A 708 14.38 -15.26 13.32
CA TYR A 708 13.56 -14.16 12.80
C TYR A 708 14.47 -13.04 12.28
N THR A 709 14.60 -12.86 10.96
CA THR A 709 15.60 -11.92 10.39
C THR A 709 14.99 -10.72 9.69
N LEU A 710 15.66 -9.57 9.75
CA LEU A 710 15.34 -8.37 8.97
C LEU A 710 16.06 -8.39 7.63
N GLY A 711 15.46 -9.01 6.62
CA GLY A 711 16.15 -9.36 5.36
C GLY A 711 16.93 -10.66 5.51
N PRO A 712 18.27 -10.67 5.35
CA PRO A 712 19.17 -9.51 5.36
C PRO A 712 19.37 -8.82 3.99
N LEU A 713 19.68 -7.51 4.02
CA LEU A 713 20.13 -6.73 2.86
C LEU A 713 21.50 -7.21 2.40
N THR A 714 21.61 -7.61 1.13
CA THR A 714 22.86 -8.13 0.56
C THR A 714 23.77 -7.07 -0.04
N THR A 715 23.30 -5.81 -0.11
CA THR A 715 24.07 -4.65 -0.57
C THR A 715 23.47 -3.35 -0.05
N ASP A 716 24.32 -2.38 0.28
CA ASP A 716 23.94 -1.06 0.83
C ASP A 716 23.72 0.00 -0.26
N THR A 717 23.77 -0.38 -1.53
CA THR A 717 23.95 0.56 -2.65
C THR A 717 22.67 0.96 -3.37
N ALA A 718 21.50 0.49 -2.91
CA ALA A 718 20.23 0.67 -3.62
C ALA A 718 19.05 1.14 -2.73
N PRO A 719 19.19 2.24 -1.97
CA PRO A 719 18.06 2.81 -1.24
C PRO A 719 16.91 3.14 -2.20
N GLY A 720 15.68 2.85 -1.81
CA GLY A 720 14.51 2.85 -2.70
C GLY A 720 14.17 1.46 -3.24
N TYR A 721 15.11 0.51 -3.16
CA TYR A 721 14.98 -0.86 -3.64
C TYR A 721 15.40 -1.88 -2.58
N ASP A 722 15.41 -1.50 -1.31
CA ASP A 722 15.89 -2.37 -0.23
C ASP A 722 15.00 -3.59 0.00
N HIS A 723 13.71 -3.51 -0.35
CA HIS A 723 12.84 -4.69 -0.46
C HIS A 723 13.39 -5.76 -1.42
N ILE A 724 14.13 -5.38 -2.48
CA ILE A 724 14.78 -6.31 -3.41
C ILE A 724 16.13 -6.79 -2.86
N THR A 725 16.98 -5.87 -2.39
CA THR A 725 18.31 -6.22 -1.85
C THR A 725 18.18 -7.18 -0.68
N SER A 726 17.15 -7.00 0.14
CA SER A 726 16.84 -7.86 1.27
C SER A 726 16.12 -9.15 0.90
N ALA A 727 15.23 -9.16 -0.11
CA ALA A 727 14.57 -10.40 -0.55
C ALA A 727 15.59 -11.46 -1.02
N ILE A 728 16.72 -11.06 -1.59
CA ILE A 728 17.82 -11.95 -1.96
C ILE A 728 18.40 -12.66 -0.73
N GLY A 729 18.77 -11.90 0.31
CA GLY A 729 19.31 -12.46 1.54
C GLY A 729 18.26 -13.22 2.34
N ALA A 730 17.02 -12.73 2.37
CA ALA A 730 15.88 -13.38 3.03
C ALA A 730 15.58 -14.76 2.44
N THR A 731 15.66 -14.91 1.12
CA THR A 731 15.51 -16.21 0.44
C THR A 731 16.65 -17.16 0.82
N GLU A 732 17.90 -16.68 0.77
CA GLU A 732 19.07 -17.52 1.08
C GLU A 732 19.08 -17.96 2.54
N ILE A 733 18.76 -17.07 3.48
CA ILE A 733 18.72 -17.40 4.90
C ILE A 733 17.51 -18.29 5.26
N GLY A 734 16.35 -18.00 4.66
CA GLY A 734 15.13 -18.81 4.77
C GLY A 734 15.33 -20.24 4.30
N ARG A 735 16.02 -20.43 3.16
CA ARG A 735 16.37 -21.74 2.60
C ARG A 735 17.09 -22.64 3.62
N TYR A 736 17.95 -22.07 4.47
CA TYR A 736 18.68 -22.83 5.48
C TYR A 736 17.94 -22.94 6.82
N GLY A 737 16.75 -22.37 6.95
CA GLY A 737 15.83 -22.63 8.05
C GLY A 737 15.50 -21.45 8.96
N THR A 738 15.72 -20.20 8.53
CA THR A 738 15.05 -19.07 9.20
C THR A 738 13.54 -19.26 9.15
N ALA A 739 12.88 -19.10 10.29
CA ALA A 739 11.47 -19.45 10.48
C ALA A 739 10.52 -18.30 10.11
N MET A 740 10.95 -17.06 10.35
CA MET A 740 10.18 -15.86 10.04
C MET A 740 11.06 -14.78 9.42
N LEU A 741 10.54 -14.07 8.43
CA LEU A 741 11.24 -13.00 7.73
C LEU A 741 10.51 -11.68 7.98
N CYS A 742 11.20 -10.73 8.62
CA CYS A 742 10.72 -9.36 8.73
C CYS A 742 10.88 -8.71 7.38
N TYR A 743 9.78 -8.18 6.84
CA TYR A 743 9.83 -7.51 5.55
C TYR A 743 10.72 -6.26 5.60
N VAL A 744 11.09 -5.80 4.42
CA VAL A 744 11.73 -4.50 4.21
C VAL A 744 10.97 -3.84 3.08
N THR A 745 10.59 -2.59 3.27
CA THR A 745 9.81 -1.84 2.28
C THR A 745 10.73 -1.12 1.30
N PRO A 746 10.22 -0.65 0.14
CA PRO A 746 10.98 0.24 -0.73
C PRO A 746 11.48 1.51 -0.04
N LYS A 747 10.79 1.97 1.01
CA LYS A 747 11.14 3.18 1.76
C LYS A 747 12.08 2.96 2.93
N GLU A 748 12.59 1.75 3.13
CA GLU A 748 13.63 1.53 4.13
C GLU A 748 14.80 2.50 3.88
N HIS A 749 15.34 3.05 4.97
CA HIS A 749 16.35 4.11 4.97
C HIS A 749 15.93 5.46 4.37
N LEU A 750 14.67 5.63 3.94
CA LEU A 750 14.19 6.84 3.26
C LEU A 750 12.99 7.50 3.94
N GLY A 751 12.06 6.73 4.53
CA GLY A 751 10.89 7.30 5.20
C GLY A 751 9.85 6.26 5.62
N LEU A 752 8.70 6.73 6.08
CA LEU A 752 7.62 5.86 6.53
C LEU A 752 6.86 5.25 5.33
N PRO A 753 6.63 3.92 5.33
CA PRO A 753 5.89 3.25 4.27
C PRO A 753 4.42 3.67 4.27
N ASN A 754 3.90 3.97 3.08
CA ASN A 754 2.47 4.10 2.84
C ASN A 754 1.88 2.72 2.49
N LYS A 755 0.58 2.68 2.20
CA LYS A 755 -0.16 1.46 1.85
C LYS A 755 0.44 0.69 0.65
N ASP A 756 0.92 1.40 -0.37
CA ASP A 756 1.52 0.78 -1.56
C ASP A 756 2.89 0.18 -1.23
N ASP A 757 3.70 0.89 -0.44
CA ASP A 757 5.00 0.39 0.03
C ASP A 757 4.84 -0.88 0.89
N VAL A 758 3.78 -0.94 1.71
CA VAL A 758 3.43 -2.13 2.50
C VAL A 758 3.08 -3.30 1.57
N LYS A 759 2.24 -3.08 0.54
CA LYS A 759 1.93 -4.13 -0.46
C LYS A 759 3.20 -4.64 -1.13
N GLN A 760 4.06 -3.75 -1.60
CA GLN A 760 5.31 -4.13 -2.28
C GLN A 760 6.25 -4.92 -1.37
N GLY A 761 6.43 -4.48 -0.13
CA GLY A 761 7.22 -5.21 0.87
C GLY A 761 6.65 -6.60 1.16
N VAL A 762 5.33 -6.70 1.35
CA VAL A 762 4.67 -7.98 1.63
C VAL A 762 4.82 -8.93 0.44
N ILE A 763 4.54 -8.49 -0.78
CA ILE A 763 4.65 -9.34 -1.98
C ILE A 763 6.10 -9.79 -2.21
N ALA A 764 7.08 -8.89 -2.08
CA ALA A 764 8.50 -9.23 -2.25
C ALA A 764 8.93 -10.34 -1.27
N TYR A 765 8.47 -10.27 -0.02
CA TYR A 765 8.82 -11.26 0.96
C TYR A 765 7.94 -12.51 0.95
N LYS A 766 6.68 -12.46 0.48
CA LYS A 766 5.92 -13.69 0.17
C LYS A 766 6.63 -14.51 -0.89
N ILE A 767 7.18 -13.86 -1.91
CA ILE A 767 8.04 -14.51 -2.91
C ILE A 767 9.28 -15.11 -2.24
N ALA A 768 9.97 -14.37 -1.36
CA ALA A 768 11.15 -14.87 -0.66
C ALA A 768 10.85 -16.08 0.24
N CYS A 769 9.76 -16.03 1.03
CA CYS A 769 9.29 -17.13 1.87
C CYS A 769 8.98 -18.37 1.03
N HIS A 770 8.21 -18.20 -0.04
CA HIS A 770 7.82 -19.30 -0.93
C HIS A 770 9.02 -19.92 -1.66
N ALA A 771 9.94 -19.08 -2.15
CA ALA A 771 11.18 -19.55 -2.77
C ALA A 771 12.07 -20.32 -1.78
N ALA A 772 12.14 -19.87 -0.53
CA ALA A 772 12.80 -20.60 0.55
C ALA A 772 12.12 -21.94 0.84
N ASP A 773 10.78 -21.99 0.87
CA ASP A 773 10.02 -23.23 1.11
C ASP A 773 10.19 -24.26 -0.02
N ILE A 774 10.24 -23.83 -1.29
CA ILE A 774 10.61 -24.70 -2.42
C ILE A 774 12.03 -25.23 -2.23
N ALA A 775 12.97 -24.36 -1.88
CA ALA A 775 14.38 -24.73 -1.71
C ALA A 775 14.61 -25.65 -0.49
N LYS A 776 13.75 -25.58 0.52
CA LYS A 776 13.65 -26.51 1.66
C LYS A 776 13.02 -27.85 1.29
N HIS A 777 12.44 -27.96 0.09
CA HIS A 777 11.56 -29.07 -0.31
C HIS A 777 10.36 -29.25 0.64
N HIS A 778 9.78 -28.14 1.11
CA HIS A 778 8.60 -28.19 1.94
C HIS A 778 7.45 -28.88 1.18
N PRO A 779 6.73 -29.84 1.79
CA PRO A 779 5.61 -30.51 1.14
C PRO A 779 4.62 -29.50 0.55
N HIS A 780 4.16 -29.76 -0.67
CA HIS A 780 3.17 -28.96 -1.41
C HIS A 780 3.58 -27.52 -1.79
N ALA A 781 4.79 -27.05 -1.44
CA ALA A 781 5.23 -25.70 -1.82
C ALA A 781 5.27 -25.52 -3.35
N GLN A 782 5.74 -26.53 -4.09
CA GLN A 782 5.82 -26.45 -5.56
C GLN A 782 4.45 -26.53 -6.26
N ASP A 783 3.39 -26.95 -5.57
CA ASP A 783 2.07 -27.18 -6.19
C ASP A 783 1.50 -25.89 -6.80
N ARG A 784 1.78 -24.72 -6.19
CA ARG A 784 1.38 -23.41 -6.73
C ARG A 784 2.10 -23.10 -8.04
N ASP A 785 3.42 -23.29 -8.08
CA ASP A 785 4.28 -23.04 -9.26
C ASP A 785 3.87 -23.92 -10.44
N ASP A 786 3.56 -25.18 -10.17
CA ASP A 786 3.10 -26.13 -11.18
C ASP A 786 1.70 -25.73 -11.69
N ALA A 787 0.79 -25.30 -10.80
CA ALA A 787 -0.55 -24.83 -11.17
C ALA A 787 -0.50 -23.57 -12.05
N ILE A 788 0.28 -22.55 -11.66
CA ILE A 788 0.41 -21.31 -12.44
C ILE A 788 1.15 -21.55 -13.76
N SER A 789 2.15 -22.44 -13.77
CA SER A 789 2.87 -22.81 -14.99
C SER A 789 2.00 -23.60 -15.95
N LYS A 790 1.15 -24.50 -15.46
CA LYS A 790 0.15 -25.20 -16.27
C LYS A 790 -0.84 -24.20 -16.88
N ALA A 791 -1.37 -23.27 -16.09
CA ALA A 791 -2.26 -22.21 -16.59
C ALA A 791 -1.60 -21.36 -17.68
N ARG A 792 -0.32 -21.01 -17.50
CA ARG A 792 0.50 -20.31 -18.48
C ARG A 792 0.67 -21.09 -19.78
N PHE A 793 1.03 -22.38 -19.69
CA PHE A 793 1.25 -23.23 -20.86
C PHE A 793 -0.04 -23.52 -21.64
N GLU A 794 -1.18 -23.54 -20.94
CA GLU A 794 -2.52 -23.73 -21.50
C GLU A 794 -3.20 -22.43 -21.92
N PHE A 795 -2.53 -21.28 -21.80
CA PHE A 795 -3.05 -19.95 -22.11
C PHE A 795 -4.35 -19.60 -21.36
N ARG A 796 -4.55 -20.17 -20.18
CA ARG A 796 -5.61 -19.77 -19.24
C ARG A 796 -5.18 -18.51 -18.50
N TRP A 797 -5.09 -17.39 -19.20
CA TRP A 797 -4.52 -16.13 -18.69
C TRP A 797 -5.15 -15.69 -17.38
N LEU A 798 -6.49 -15.72 -17.28
CA LEU A 798 -7.17 -15.31 -16.06
C LEU A 798 -6.82 -16.21 -14.86
N ASP A 799 -6.69 -17.52 -15.08
CA ASP A 799 -6.25 -18.44 -14.02
C ASP A 799 -4.78 -18.19 -13.65
N GLN A 800 -3.91 -17.90 -14.63
CA GLN A 800 -2.52 -17.53 -14.36
C GLN A 800 -2.44 -16.27 -13.49
N PHE A 801 -3.26 -15.25 -13.78
CA PHE A 801 -3.31 -14.03 -12.96
C PHE A 801 -3.84 -14.33 -11.57
N ASN A 802 -4.93 -15.08 -11.47
CA ASN A 802 -5.55 -15.41 -10.19
C ASN A 802 -4.65 -16.27 -9.30
N LEU A 803 -3.81 -17.13 -9.88
CA LEU A 803 -2.83 -17.94 -9.15
C LEU A 803 -1.58 -17.13 -8.72
N SER A 804 -1.37 -15.92 -9.23
CA SER A 804 -0.28 -15.07 -8.76
C SER A 804 -0.57 -14.54 -7.34
N TYR A 805 0.47 -14.05 -6.65
CA TYR A 805 0.28 -13.38 -5.36
C TYR A 805 -0.33 -11.98 -5.51
N ASP A 806 -0.25 -11.38 -6.69
CA ASP A 806 -0.80 -10.07 -7.02
C ASP A 806 -1.52 -10.08 -8.37
N PRO A 807 -2.78 -10.55 -8.40
CA PRO A 807 -3.55 -10.67 -9.64
C PRO A 807 -3.74 -9.33 -10.37
N ASP A 808 -3.95 -8.26 -9.61
CA ASP A 808 -4.19 -6.91 -10.13
C ASP A 808 -2.97 -6.38 -10.91
N THR A 809 -1.76 -6.49 -10.34
CA THR A 809 -0.52 -6.12 -11.05
C THR A 809 -0.29 -7.00 -12.29
N ALA A 810 -0.54 -8.31 -12.19
CA ALA A 810 -0.35 -9.23 -13.31
C ALA A 810 -1.26 -8.89 -14.51
N ILE A 811 -2.53 -8.52 -14.24
CA ILE A 811 -3.46 -8.04 -15.26
C ILE A 811 -3.01 -6.71 -15.83
N ALA A 812 -2.67 -5.74 -14.97
CA ALA A 812 -2.28 -4.41 -15.39
C ALA A 812 -1.09 -4.45 -16.38
N PHE A 813 -0.09 -5.29 -16.10
CA PHE A 813 1.07 -5.44 -16.98
C PHE A 813 0.77 -6.16 -18.30
N HIS A 814 -0.12 -7.15 -18.29
CA HIS A 814 -0.58 -7.78 -19.52
C HIS A 814 -1.35 -6.77 -20.39
N ASP A 815 -2.31 -6.09 -19.77
CA ASP A 815 -3.27 -5.21 -20.44
C ASP A 815 -2.66 -3.89 -20.89
N ASP A 816 -1.49 -3.51 -20.37
CA ASP A 816 -0.73 -2.40 -20.94
C ASP A 816 -0.51 -2.58 -22.44
N THR A 817 -0.30 -3.81 -22.92
CA THR A 817 -0.07 -4.07 -24.36
C THR A 817 -1.23 -4.77 -25.06
N LEU A 818 -2.02 -5.57 -24.35
CA LEU A 818 -3.13 -6.35 -24.90
C LEU A 818 -4.41 -6.19 -24.05
N PRO A 819 -5.02 -4.98 -24.01
CA PRO A 819 -6.12 -4.68 -23.09
C PRO A 819 -7.47 -5.32 -23.48
N ALA A 820 -7.62 -5.78 -24.73
CA ALA A 820 -8.90 -6.31 -25.19
C ALA A 820 -9.23 -7.63 -24.50
N GLU A 821 -10.46 -7.80 -24.00
CA GLU A 821 -10.90 -9.04 -23.33
C GLU A 821 -10.63 -10.34 -24.11
N PRO A 822 -10.81 -10.40 -25.45
CA PRO A 822 -10.43 -11.58 -26.23
C PRO A 822 -8.94 -11.94 -26.15
N ALA A 823 -8.05 -11.01 -25.80
CA ALA A 823 -6.62 -11.29 -25.62
C ALA A 823 -6.35 -12.21 -24.42
N LYS A 824 -7.27 -12.27 -23.45
CA LYS A 824 -7.20 -13.24 -22.33
C LYS A 824 -7.46 -14.69 -22.78
N MET A 825 -7.85 -14.89 -24.03
CA MET A 825 -8.00 -16.20 -24.67
C MET A 825 -6.93 -16.43 -25.75
N ALA A 826 -5.97 -15.50 -25.92
CA ALA A 826 -4.97 -15.60 -26.96
C ALA A 826 -3.87 -16.60 -26.60
N HIS A 827 -3.44 -17.40 -27.58
CA HIS A 827 -2.31 -18.33 -27.44
C HIS A 827 -0.94 -17.64 -27.61
N PHE A 828 -0.82 -16.40 -27.14
CA PHE A 828 0.40 -15.59 -27.20
C PHE A 828 0.25 -14.36 -26.30
N CYS A 829 1.38 -13.71 -25.99
CA CYS A 829 1.42 -12.34 -25.47
C CYS A 829 2.14 -11.40 -26.44
N SER A 830 2.18 -10.11 -26.10
CA SER A 830 2.82 -9.07 -26.92
C SER A 830 4.32 -9.30 -27.16
N MET A 831 5.01 -10.01 -26.26
CA MET A 831 6.45 -10.28 -26.38
C MET A 831 6.82 -11.10 -27.63
N CYS A 832 6.03 -12.13 -27.96
CA CYS A 832 6.33 -13.01 -29.10
C CYS A 832 5.33 -12.86 -30.25
N GLY A 833 4.15 -12.30 -29.97
CA GLY A 833 3.04 -12.27 -30.90
C GLY A 833 2.55 -13.68 -31.31
N PRO A 834 1.58 -13.76 -32.22
CA PRO A 834 0.91 -15.01 -32.56
C PRO A 834 1.80 -16.04 -33.26
N LYS A 835 2.86 -15.60 -33.95
CA LYS A 835 3.68 -16.48 -34.80
C LYS A 835 4.85 -17.14 -34.07
N PHE A 836 5.39 -16.49 -33.05
CA PHE A 836 6.65 -16.90 -32.41
C PHE A 836 6.46 -17.32 -30.94
N CYS A 837 5.22 -17.47 -30.47
CA CYS A 837 4.98 -17.96 -29.13
C CYS A 837 5.48 -19.41 -29.00
N SER A 838 6.54 -19.61 -28.22
CA SER A 838 7.19 -20.91 -28.01
C SER A 838 6.24 -21.96 -27.42
N MET A 839 5.33 -21.57 -26.53
CA MET A 839 4.34 -22.47 -25.94
C MET A 839 3.30 -22.92 -26.96
N ALA A 840 2.83 -22.02 -27.84
CA ALA A 840 1.90 -22.38 -28.91
C ALA A 840 2.55 -23.32 -29.93
N ILE A 841 3.80 -23.05 -30.32
CA ILE A 841 4.61 -23.94 -31.17
C ILE A 841 4.74 -25.31 -30.50
N SER A 842 5.03 -25.36 -29.20
CA SER A 842 5.15 -26.61 -28.45
C SER A 842 3.84 -27.41 -28.40
N GLN A 843 2.69 -26.75 -28.22
CA GLN A 843 1.39 -27.41 -28.31
C GLN A 843 1.15 -28.00 -29.72
N ASN A 844 1.49 -27.25 -30.77
CA ASN A 844 1.38 -27.74 -32.15
C ASN A 844 2.28 -28.96 -32.41
N ILE A 845 3.50 -28.96 -31.88
CA ILE A 845 4.41 -30.12 -31.95
C ILE A 845 3.78 -31.33 -31.26
N ARG A 846 3.26 -31.18 -30.04
CA ARG A 846 2.60 -32.28 -29.32
C ARG A 846 1.37 -32.82 -30.05
N LYS A 847 0.59 -31.94 -30.70
CA LYS A 847 -0.57 -32.33 -31.50
C LYS A 847 -0.18 -33.07 -32.77
N ALA A 848 0.87 -32.61 -33.47
CA ALA A 848 1.32 -33.19 -34.73
C ALA A 848 2.12 -34.50 -34.57
N PHE A 849 2.94 -34.60 -33.53
CA PHE A 849 3.93 -35.68 -33.36
C PHE A 849 3.69 -36.55 -32.12
N GLY A 850 2.61 -36.30 -31.38
CA GLY A 850 2.25 -37.06 -30.17
C GLY A 850 3.11 -36.75 -28.96
N GLY A 851 2.96 -37.56 -27.91
CA GLY A 851 3.74 -37.45 -26.66
C GLY A 851 5.16 -38.02 -26.78
N GLU A 852 5.85 -38.10 -25.64
CA GLU A 852 7.26 -38.52 -25.56
C GLU A 852 7.56 -39.81 -26.32
N ALA A 853 6.77 -40.87 -26.08
CA ALA A 853 6.99 -42.18 -26.70
C ALA A 853 6.92 -42.13 -28.24
N ALA A 854 5.97 -41.36 -28.79
CA ALA A 854 5.81 -41.20 -30.24
C ALA A 854 6.98 -40.42 -30.86
N GLN A 855 7.40 -39.34 -30.20
CA GLN A 855 8.53 -38.53 -30.66
C GLN A 855 9.86 -39.29 -30.55
N GLN A 856 10.07 -40.05 -29.47
CA GLN A 856 11.26 -40.93 -29.34
C GLN A 856 11.31 -41.97 -30.45
N GLN A 857 10.16 -42.51 -30.87
CA GLN A 857 10.09 -43.43 -31.99
C GLN A 857 10.46 -42.76 -33.32
N ILE A 858 9.95 -41.55 -33.58
CA ILE A 858 10.32 -40.75 -34.76
C ILE A 858 11.84 -40.51 -34.80
N VAL A 859 12.46 -40.17 -33.66
CA VAL A 859 13.92 -39.95 -33.58
C VAL A 859 14.69 -41.24 -33.86
N LYS A 860 14.24 -42.38 -33.31
CA LYS A 860 14.88 -43.69 -33.57
C LYS A 860 14.80 -44.09 -35.04
N GLU A 861 13.65 -43.87 -35.68
CA GLU A 861 13.43 -44.17 -37.10
C GLU A 861 14.27 -43.26 -38.01
N ALA A 862 14.36 -41.97 -37.69
CA ALA A 862 15.23 -41.02 -38.40
C ALA A 862 16.71 -41.42 -38.25
N ALA A 863 17.16 -41.81 -37.05
CA ALA A 863 18.52 -42.29 -36.80
C ALA A 863 18.84 -43.60 -37.55
N ALA A 864 17.82 -44.41 -37.86
CA ALA A 864 17.94 -45.63 -38.65
C ALA A 864 17.90 -45.39 -40.18
N GLY A 865 17.81 -44.13 -40.63
CA GLY A 865 17.84 -43.76 -42.05
C GLY A 865 16.50 -43.92 -42.78
N VAL A 866 15.38 -43.99 -42.05
CA VAL A 866 14.03 -44.02 -42.64
C VAL A 866 13.70 -42.63 -43.22
N SER A 867 13.23 -42.58 -44.47
CA SER A 867 12.89 -41.33 -45.18
C SER A 867 11.83 -40.50 -44.45
N ALA A 868 12.02 -39.17 -44.43
CA ALA A 868 11.09 -38.19 -43.85
C ALA A 868 9.65 -38.27 -44.42
N ASP A 869 9.49 -38.76 -45.65
CA ASP A 869 8.18 -38.95 -46.30
C ASP A 869 7.38 -40.12 -45.71
N ALA A 870 8.08 -41.14 -45.18
CA ALA A 870 7.43 -42.26 -44.47
C ALA A 870 6.96 -41.85 -43.07
N LEU A 871 7.72 -40.98 -42.39
CA LEU A 871 7.43 -40.46 -41.04
C LEU A 871 6.24 -39.48 -41.02
N THR A 872 6.10 -38.65 -42.06
CA THR A 872 5.02 -37.66 -42.18
C THR A 872 3.65 -38.27 -42.51
N THR A 873 3.62 -39.47 -43.10
CA THR A 873 2.36 -40.17 -43.44
C THR A 873 1.63 -40.68 -42.18
N ALA A 874 2.36 -41.02 -41.12
CA ALA A 874 1.77 -41.40 -39.82
C ALA A 874 1.18 -40.19 -39.06
N ALA A 875 1.80 -39.01 -39.19
CA ALA A 875 1.35 -37.78 -38.52
C ALA A 875 0.06 -37.18 -39.12
N LYS A 876 -0.14 -37.33 -40.45
CA LYS A 876 -1.35 -36.81 -41.13
C LYS A 876 -2.65 -37.54 -40.74
N ALA A 877 -2.59 -38.76 -40.24
CA ALA A 877 -3.78 -39.53 -39.87
C ALA A 877 -4.45 -39.08 -38.55
N ALA A 878 -3.78 -38.26 -37.73
CA ALA A 878 -4.28 -37.85 -36.40
C ALA A 878 -4.86 -36.42 -36.35
N ALA A 879 -4.81 -35.66 -37.45
CA ALA A 879 -5.10 -34.22 -37.47
C ALA A 879 -6.57 -33.85 -37.79
N ASP A 880 -7.50 -34.82 -37.82
CA ASP A 880 -8.87 -34.62 -38.29
C ASP A 880 -9.87 -34.50 -37.12
N SER A 881 -9.76 -33.43 -36.32
CA SER A 881 -10.84 -32.96 -35.45
C SER A 881 -10.66 -31.49 -35.01
N GLY A 882 -11.50 -30.60 -35.57
CA GLY A 882 -11.95 -29.32 -34.97
C GLY A 882 -10.98 -28.13 -34.96
N VAL A 883 -11.37 -27.04 -35.64
CA VAL A 883 -10.73 -25.71 -35.89
C VAL A 883 -10.54 -24.90 -34.57
N VAL A 884 -9.56 -24.00 -34.34
CA VAL A 884 -9.14 -22.71 -34.98
C VAL A 884 -7.65 -22.41 -34.59
N SER A 885 -6.73 -21.93 -35.44
CA SER A 885 -6.78 -20.68 -36.22
C SER A 885 -6.22 -20.77 -37.64
N ALA A 886 -6.79 -19.90 -38.48
CA ALA A 886 -6.34 -19.61 -39.83
C ALA A 886 -4.89 -19.11 -39.84
N ASN A 887 -4.21 -19.39 -40.95
CA ASN A 887 -2.80 -19.09 -41.28
C ASN A 887 -1.78 -20.12 -40.81
N VAL A 888 -1.96 -21.38 -41.24
CA VAL A 888 -0.78 -22.20 -41.53
C VAL A 888 -0.25 -21.73 -42.89
N LEU A 889 0.83 -20.95 -42.86
CA LEU A 889 1.69 -20.81 -44.03
C LEU A 889 2.49 -22.12 -44.15
N SER A 890 2.51 -22.68 -45.35
CA SER A 890 3.36 -23.82 -45.71
C SER A 890 4.84 -23.50 -45.40
N PRO A 891 5.71 -24.53 -45.23
CA PRO A 891 7.14 -24.32 -45.07
C PRO A 891 7.75 -23.42 -46.17
N GLU A 892 7.20 -23.48 -47.38
CA GLU A 892 7.56 -22.65 -48.53
C GLU A 892 7.18 -21.18 -48.34
N GLU A 893 6.02 -20.90 -47.78
CA GLU A 893 5.57 -19.53 -47.46
C GLU A 893 6.30 -18.93 -46.24
N ILE A 894 6.74 -19.78 -45.30
CA ILE A 894 7.61 -19.36 -44.18
C ILE A 894 9.00 -19.00 -44.71
N LEU A 895 9.59 -19.85 -45.56
CA LEU A 895 10.86 -19.59 -46.22
C LEU A 895 10.79 -18.32 -47.08
N ALA A 896 9.74 -18.15 -47.88
CA ALA A 896 9.53 -16.94 -48.67
C ALA A 896 9.39 -15.67 -47.81
N GLY A 897 8.72 -15.77 -46.65
CA GLY A 897 8.62 -14.66 -45.69
C GLY A 897 9.95 -14.31 -45.02
N MET A 898 10.77 -15.32 -44.71
CA MET A 898 12.13 -15.15 -44.17
C MET A 898 13.09 -14.58 -45.20
N ASP A 899 12.98 -15.00 -46.46
CA ASP A 899 13.74 -14.46 -47.57
C ASP A 899 13.36 -13.00 -47.85
N ALA A 900 12.07 -12.66 -47.84
CA ALA A 900 11.60 -11.29 -48.00
C ALA A 900 12.08 -10.36 -46.85
N MET A 901 12.11 -10.85 -45.61
CA MET A 901 12.64 -10.08 -44.48
C MET A 901 14.17 -9.99 -44.50
N SER A 902 14.87 -11.02 -44.97
CA SER A 902 16.32 -10.98 -45.21
C SER A 902 16.69 -9.99 -46.31
N GLU A 903 15.94 -9.95 -47.41
CA GLU A 903 16.10 -8.95 -48.47
C GLU A 903 15.82 -7.55 -47.94
N LYS A 904 14.77 -7.36 -47.15
CA LYS A 904 14.42 -6.05 -46.57
C LYS A 904 15.47 -5.57 -45.56
N TYR A 905 15.98 -6.45 -44.72
CA TYR A 905 17.07 -6.16 -43.79
C TYR A 905 18.38 -5.80 -44.53
N THR A 906 18.68 -6.53 -45.60
CA THR A 906 19.85 -6.26 -46.44
C THR A 906 19.70 -4.95 -47.21
N ALA A 907 18.52 -4.65 -47.73
CA ALA A 907 18.18 -3.39 -48.40
C ALA A 907 18.25 -2.18 -47.45
N GLN A 908 18.00 -2.39 -46.15
CA GLN A 908 18.18 -1.39 -45.09
C GLN A 908 19.64 -1.32 -44.57
N GLY A 909 20.58 -1.98 -45.23
CA GLY A 909 22.01 -1.93 -44.91
C GLY A 909 22.41 -2.74 -43.67
N GLY A 910 21.59 -3.71 -43.26
CA GLY A 910 21.88 -4.58 -42.11
C GLY A 910 21.78 -3.87 -40.75
N LYS A 911 20.97 -2.82 -40.65
CA LYS A 911 20.75 -2.09 -39.39
C LYS A 911 19.67 -2.79 -38.55
N LEU A 912 19.98 -3.03 -37.27
CA LEU A 912 19.03 -3.64 -36.30
C LEU A 912 17.94 -2.67 -35.82
N TYR A 913 18.13 -1.35 -36.01
CA TYR A 913 17.16 -0.31 -35.65
C TYR A 913 17.07 0.72 -36.78
N SER A 914 15.87 0.93 -37.33
CA SER A 914 15.60 2.01 -38.28
C SER A 914 14.99 3.22 -37.55
N THR A 915 15.35 4.43 -37.98
CA THR A 915 14.71 5.66 -37.49
C THR A 915 13.47 5.96 -38.31
N THR A 916 12.41 6.45 -37.67
CA THR A 916 11.04 6.70 -38.18
C THR A 916 10.88 7.54 -39.46
N GLN A 917 11.95 7.97 -40.11
CA GLN A 917 11.95 8.69 -41.40
C GLN A 917 12.46 7.83 -42.58
N GLU A 918 12.85 6.57 -42.36
CA GLU A 918 13.07 5.53 -43.38
C GLU A 918 12.02 4.42 -43.20
#